data_AF-A0A1T5BD69-F1
#
_entry.id   AF-A0A1T5BD69-F1
#
_cell.length_a   1.000
_cell.length_b   1.000
_cell.length_c   1.000
_cell.angle_alpha   90.00
_cell.angle_beta   90.00
_cell.angle_gamma   90.00
#
_symmetry.space_group_name_H-M   'P 1'
#
loop_
_entity.id
_entity.type
_entity.pdbx_description
1 polymer ?
#
loop_
_entity_poly.entity_id
_entity_poly.type
_entity_poly.pdbx_seq_one_letter_code
_entity_poly.pdbx_strand_id
1 'polypeptide(L)'
;MEAKFSPRVKDVISYSREEAIRLKHDYIGTEHLLLGLIREGDGMAIKILKHAGIDTTELRKSIEDAVKGSSMSRAPIGNMPLTKQAEKVLKITYLEAKIFKSDIIGTEHLLLSILRDEDNIASQILQQYDINYDVFKADVEQHKAGITDQASGSTAGDDDFKDEDHFSQPKKVSDIKSKTPVLDNFGRDLTRAAEEGRLDPIVGREKEIERVSQILSRRKKNNPILIGEPGVGKSAIAEGLALRIIQRKVSRVLFNKRVVTLDLASLVAGTKYRGQFEERMKAVMNELEKSPDVILFIDEIHTIVGAGGASGSLDASNMFKPALARGEIQCIGATTLDEYRQYIEKDGALDRRFQKVMIEPATHDETVEILNRIKEKYEEHHNVNYTPEAIEACVTLTTRYITDRFLPDKAIDALDEAGSRVHLTNIHVPQSIIDIEQKIEEIKVEKNKVVRSQKYEEAAKLRDTEKKLLEELEHEKAAWEAETKTKRYTVTEDNVAEVVSMMTGIPVQRVGQSDSQKLLNMAESMKGRIIGQDEAVKKLVKAIQRTRAGLKDPKKPIGSFIFLGPTGVGKTELAKELARFMFDSEDSLIQIDMSEYMEKFAISRLVGAPPGYVGYEEGGQLTEKVRRKPYAVVLLDEIEKAHPDVFNLLLQVLDEGQLTDSLGRRVDFRNTILIMTSNIGARQLKDFGQGVGFTTSAKAEQAESHSRSVIENALKRAFAPEFLNRIDDVIVFNSLDKEHIFKIIDIELKSLFVRIEALGYRIKLTDGAKEFIAEKGFDSNFGARPLKRAIQKYLEDPIAEEILKGVVAEGNTLEVDYDKDKQEIVVNVQAADSGSSRPSDFAEEKKEDE
;
A
#
# COMPACT_ATOMS: atom_id res chain seq x y z
N MET A 1 7.36 -6.21 21.44
CA MET A 1 6.76 -6.27 22.79
C MET A 1 7.46 -7.40 23.53
N GLU A 2 8.31 -7.09 24.52
CA GLU A 2 8.98 -8.10 25.35
C GLU A 2 7.98 -8.70 26.36
N ALA A 3 7.73 -10.01 26.30
CA ALA A 3 6.91 -10.72 27.29
C ALA A 3 7.52 -10.61 28.70
N LYS A 4 6.71 -10.23 29.69
CA LYS A 4 7.15 -10.01 31.07
C LYS A 4 6.99 -11.29 31.90
N PHE A 5 7.99 -11.60 32.74
CA PHE A 5 7.87 -12.67 33.75
C PHE A 5 6.77 -12.36 34.77
N SER A 6 5.93 -13.36 35.07
CA SER A 6 4.94 -13.25 36.14
C SER A 6 5.63 -13.07 37.51
N PRO A 7 4.97 -12.43 38.49
CA PRO A 7 5.50 -12.35 39.86
C PRO A 7 5.90 -13.71 40.41
N ARG A 8 5.07 -14.74 40.16
CA ARG A 8 5.31 -16.11 40.61
C ARG A 8 6.58 -16.71 40.01
N VAL A 9 6.86 -16.45 38.73
CA VAL A 9 8.12 -16.92 38.11
C VAL A 9 9.34 -16.20 38.69
N LYS A 10 9.21 -14.92 39.07
CA LYS A 10 10.28 -14.22 39.78
C LYS A 10 10.52 -14.82 41.16
N ASP A 11 9.45 -15.18 41.87
CA ASP A 11 9.53 -15.87 43.17
C ASP A 11 10.20 -17.24 43.02
N VAL A 12 9.83 -18.02 41.99
CA VAL A 12 10.48 -19.30 41.66
C VAL A 12 11.98 -19.15 41.44
N ILE A 13 12.41 -18.11 40.70
CA ILE A 13 13.84 -17.83 40.49
C ILE A 13 14.52 -17.47 41.82
N SER A 14 13.86 -16.67 42.68
CA SER A 14 14.38 -16.36 44.02
C SER A 14 14.50 -17.63 44.88
N TYR A 15 13.48 -18.47 44.91
CA TYR A 15 13.46 -19.73 45.64
C TYR A 15 14.51 -20.71 45.11
N SER A 16 14.76 -20.75 43.80
CA SER A 16 15.80 -21.62 43.23
C SER A 16 17.20 -21.27 43.77
N ARG A 17 17.48 -19.99 44.01
CA ARG A 17 18.73 -19.52 44.62
C ARG A 17 18.82 -19.95 46.09
N GLU A 18 17.73 -19.83 46.84
CA GLU A 18 17.69 -20.27 48.23
C GLU A 18 17.84 -21.80 48.35
N GLU A 19 17.24 -22.56 47.45
CA GLU A 19 17.36 -24.02 47.41
C GLU A 19 18.79 -24.46 47.05
N ALA A 20 19.46 -23.75 46.14
CA ALA A 20 20.87 -23.98 45.84
C ALA A 20 21.77 -23.73 47.06
N ILE A 21 21.51 -22.66 47.81
CA ILE A 21 22.22 -22.37 49.07
C ILE A 21 21.94 -23.45 50.12
N ARG A 22 20.68 -23.89 50.26
CA ARG A 22 20.27 -24.95 51.20
C ARG A 22 20.97 -26.28 50.90
N LEU A 23 21.06 -26.63 49.62
CA LEU A 23 21.74 -27.84 49.15
C LEU A 23 23.26 -27.71 49.05
N LYS A 24 23.80 -26.51 49.33
CA LYS A 24 25.24 -26.17 49.28
C LYS A 24 25.86 -26.32 47.89
N HIS A 25 25.12 -25.97 46.85
CA HIS A 25 25.66 -25.79 45.50
C HIS A 25 26.12 -24.35 45.30
N ASP A 26 27.18 -24.16 44.52
CA ASP A 26 27.73 -22.86 44.14
C ASP A 26 27.19 -22.37 42.78
N TYR A 27 26.17 -23.03 42.24
CA TYR A 27 25.53 -22.73 40.97
C TYR A 27 24.01 -22.93 41.04
N ILE A 28 23.27 -22.30 40.12
CA ILE A 28 21.83 -22.54 39.93
C ILE A 28 21.62 -23.39 38.66
N GLY A 29 21.13 -24.61 38.88
CA GLY A 29 20.84 -25.64 37.86
C GLY A 29 19.34 -25.79 37.56
N THR A 30 18.97 -26.68 36.64
CA THR A 30 17.55 -26.95 36.32
C THR A 30 16.82 -27.65 37.47
N GLU A 31 17.54 -28.46 38.26
CA GLU A 31 17.08 -29.08 39.49
C GLU A 31 16.65 -28.03 40.54
N HIS A 32 17.36 -26.91 40.61
CA HIS A 32 17.05 -25.81 41.52
C HIS A 32 15.83 -25.02 41.05
N LEU A 33 15.67 -24.83 39.75
CA LEU A 33 14.47 -24.22 39.18
C LEU A 33 13.23 -25.09 39.44
N LEU A 34 13.36 -26.41 39.31
CA LEU A 34 12.28 -27.35 39.64
C LEU A 34 11.95 -27.36 41.13
N LEU A 35 12.94 -27.33 42.02
CA LEU A 35 12.73 -27.18 43.47
C LEU A 35 12.07 -25.84 43.81
N GLY A 36 12.44 -24.76 43.10
CA GLY A 36 11.80 -23.45 43.21
C GLY A 36 10.32 -23.49 42.82
N LEU A 37 9.97 -24.20 41.75
CA LEU A 37 8.57 -24.44 41.34
C LEU A 37 7.79 -25.20 42.41
N ILE A 38 8.37 -26.27 42.96
CA ILE A 38 7.73 -27.06 44.02
C ILE A 38 7.53 -26.23 45.29
N ARG A 39 8.48 -25.36 45.63
CA ARG A 39 8.41 -24.48 46.80
C ARG A 39 7.39 -23.35 46.65
N GLU A 40 7.20 -22.83 45.45
CA GLU A 40 6.14 -21.85 45.17
C GLU A 40 4.75 -22.48 45.31
N GLY A 41 4.59 -23.75 44.92
CA GLY A 41 3.54 -24.66 45.37
C GLY A 41 2.13 -24.47 44.79
N ASP A 42 1.76 -23.25 44.43
CA ASP A 42 0.41 -22.88 43.98
C ASP A 42 0.35 -22.45 42.50
N GLY A 43 1.48 -22.44 41.81
CA GLY A 43 1.60 -22.16 40.38
C GLY A 43 0.89 -23.20 39.51
N MET A 44 0.49 -22.78 38.31
CA MET A 44 -0.16 -23.66 37.34
C MET A 44 0.65 -24.93 37.04
N ALA A 45 1.99 -24.83 36.99
CA ALA A 45 2.87 -25.98 36.84
C ALA A 45 2.61 -27.06 37.90
N ILE A 46 2.56 -26.67 39.18
CA ILE A 46 2.35 -27.61 40.28
C ILE A 46 0.91 -28.14 40.32
N LYS A 47 -0.08 -27.32 39.97
CA LYS A 47 -1.48 -27.77 39.87
C LYS A 47 -1.63 -28.87 38.82
N ILE A 48 -0.96 -28.74 37.67
CA ILE A 48 -0.96 -29.76 36.61
C ILE A 48 -0.24 -31.03 37.09
N LEU A 49 0.93 -30.91 37.72
CA LEU A 49 1.63 -32.08 38.29
C LEU A 49 0.77 -32.84 39.31
N LYS A 50 0.05 -32.13 40.18
CA LYS A 50 -0.87 -32.74 41.15
C LYS A 50 -2.06 -33.43 40.47
N HIS A 51 -2.59 -32.84 39.39
CA HIS A 51 -3.65 -33.47 38.59
C HIS A 51 -3.18 -34.73 37.87
N ALA A 52 -1.92 -34.75 37.42
CA ALA A 52 -1.28 -35.94 36.87
C ALA A 52 -1.01 -37.04 37.92
N GLY A 53 -1.38 -36.82 39.20
CA GLY A 53 -1.26 -37.80 40.27
C GLY A 53 0.10 -37.83 40.97
N ILE A 54 0.96 -36.83 40.74
CA ILE A 54 2.31 -36.78 41.34
C ILE A 54 2.28 -36.13 42.72
N ASP A 55 2.84 -36.84 43.71
CA ASP A 55 3.13 -36.25 45.01
C ASP A 55 4.37 -35.35 44.93
N THR A 56 4.15 -34.05 45.06
CA THR A 56 5.21 -33.03 45.08
C THR A 56 6.25 -33.25 46.20
N THR A 57 5.86 -33.92 47.28
CA THR A 57 6.75 -34.25 48.41
C THR A 57 7.73 -35.36 48.03
N GLU A 58 7.25 -36.38 47.33
CA GLU A 58 8.07 -37.47 46.83
C GLU A 58 8.99 -36.99 45.70
N LEU A 59 8.45 -36.20 44.76
CA LEU A 59 9.24 -35.57 43.69
C LEU A 59 10.37 -34.71 44.25
N ARG A 60 10.10 -33.89 45.27
CA ARG A 60 11.12 -33.10 45.97
C ARG A 60 12.23 -33.99 46.52
N LYS A 61 11.87 -35.08 47.19
CA LYS A 61 12.85 -36.00 47.79
C LYS A 61 13.72 -36.67 46.72
N SER A 62 13.13 -37.09 45.60
CA SER A 62 13.87 -37.67 44.47
C SER A 62 14.86 -36.68 43.86
N ILE A 63 14.50 -35.40 43.75
CA ILE A 63 15.41 -34.35 43.29
C ILE A 63 16.54 -34.11 44.30
N GLU A 64 16.22 -34.03 45.59
CA GLU A 64 17.26 -33.87 46.62
C GLU A 64 18.22 -35.08 46.65
N ASP A 65 17.71 -36.30 46.50
CA ASP A 65 18.52 -37.52 46.49
C ASP A 65 19.41 -37.64 45.26
N ALA A 66 18.93 -37.22 44.08
CA ALA A 66 19.71 -37.19 42.84
C ALA A 66 20.91 -36.22 42.90
N VAL A 67 20.83 -35.18 43.74
CA VAL A 67 21.81 -34.09 43.79
C VAL A 67 22.65 -34.13 45.09
N LYS A 68 22.36 -35.05 46.03
CA LYS A 68 23.08 -35.19 47.33
C LYS A 68 24.59 -35.53 47.22
N GLY A 69 25.13 -35.80 46.03
CA GLY A 69 26.53 -36.15 45.81
C GLY A 69 27.39 -35.11 45.07
N SER A 70 26.82 -34.03 44.53
CA SER A 70 27.53 -33.03 43.70
C SER A 70 28.17 -31.89 44.52
N SER A 71 28.22 -32.04 45.84
CA SER A 71 28.72 -30.99 46.75
C SER A 71 30.25 -30.91 46.75
N MET A 72 30.79 -29.93 46.02
CA MET A 72 32.15 -29.45 46.22
C MET A 72 32.24 -27.93 46.22
N SER A 73 32.93 -27.43 47.25
CA SER A 73 33.49 -26.08 47.39
C SER A 73 32.66 -24.99 48.10
N ARG A 74 33.35 -24.28 49.01
CA ARG A 74 32.89 -23.10 49.75
C ARG A 74 33.24 -21.84 48.93
N ALA A 75 32.30 -21.32 48.15
CA ALA A 75 32.39 -20.00 47.53
C ALA A 75 31.47 -18.98 48.23
N PRO A 76 31.83 -17.68 48.26
CA PRO A 76 31.09 -16.65 48.99
C PRO A 76 29.74 -16.35 48.31
N ILE A 77 28.71 -16.14 49.15
CA ILE A 77 27.26 -16.11 48.87
C ILE A 77 26.79 -14.90 48.01
N GLY A 78 27.72 -14.13 47.42
CA GLY A 78 27.40 -12.83 46.80
C GLY A 78 26.79 -12.88 45.40
N ASN A 79 27.17 -13.84 44.55
CA ASN A 79 26.63 -13.94 43.19
C ASN A 79 26.74 -15.37 42.65
N MET A 80 25.65 -16.14 42.73
CA MET A 80 25.62 -17.53 42.29
C MET A 80 25.31 -17.61 40.79
N PRO A 81 26.23 -18.09 39.94
CA PRO A 81 26.01 -18.17 38.50
C PRO A 81 24.95 -19.22 38.14
N LEU A 82 24.18 -18.92 37.09
CA LEU A 82 23.31 -19.90 36.42
C LEU A 82 24.18 -20.82 35.56
N THR A 83 23.85 -22.10 35.52
CA THR A 83 24.45 -23.03 34.55
C THR A 83 24.01 -22.67 33.13
N LYS A 84 24.82 -23.04 32.13
CA LYS A 84 24.45 -22.84 30.71
C LYS A 84 23.10 -23.47 30.35
N GLN A 85 22.76 -24.60 30.99
CA GLN A 85 21.47 -25.26 30.82
C GLN A 85 20.32 -24.44 31.45
N ALA A 86 20.48 -23.93 32.67
CA ALA A 86 19.49 -23.07 33.31
C ALA A 86 19.28 -21.75 32.54
N GLU A 87 20.35 -21.11 32.04
CA GLU A 87 20.23 -19.93 31.18
C GLU A 87 19.46 -20.22 29.88
N LYS A 88 19.74 -21.37 29.26
CA LYS A 88 19.04 -21.83 28.04
C LYS A 88 17.56 -22.05 28.33
N VAL A 89 17.21 -22.68 29.45
CA VAL A 89 15.81 -22.89 29.89
C VAL A 89 15.08 -21.55 30.03
N LEU A 90 15.68 -20.57 30.71
CA LEU A 90 15.05 -19.25 30.88
C LEU A 90 14.85 -18.50 29.56
N LYS A 91 15.78 -18.62 28.61
CA LYS A 91 15.65 -18.04 27.26
C LYS A 91 14.55 -18.74 26.45
N ILE A 92 14.46 -20.07 26.52
CA ILE A 92 13.44 -20.86 25.84
C ILE A 92 12.06 -20.60 26.43
N THR A 93 11.97 -20.29 27.72
CA THR A 93 10.71 -19.96 28.41
C THR A 93 9.97 -18.81 27.73
N TYR A 94 10.70 -17.82 27.23
CA TYR A 94 10.13 -16.74 26.42
C TYR A 94 9.49 -17.25 25.12
N LEU A 95 10.14 -18.19 24.44
CA LEU A 95 9.63 -18.80 23.21
C LEU A 95 8.40 -19.67 23.49
N GLU A 96 8.38 -20.41 24.60
CA GLU A 96 7.21 -21.19 25.02
C GLU A 96 6.02 -20.28 25.30
N ALA A 97 6.18 -19.20 26.07
CA ALA A 97 5.09 -18.24 26.30
C ALA A 97 4.53 -17.68 24.98
N LYS A 98 5.40 -17.41 23.99
CA LYS A 98 4.99 -16.98 22.65
C LYS A 98 4.24 -18.06 21.87
N ILE A 99 4.67 -19.33 21.93
CA ILE A 99 3.97 -20.47 21.32
C ILE A 99 2.56 -20.59 21.89
N PHE A 100 2.42 -20.44 23.20
CA PHE A 100 1.13 -20.45 23.88
C PHE A 100 0.37 -19.12 23.78
N LYS A 101 0.88 -18.13 23.01
CA LYS A 101 0.29 -16.79 22.85
C LYS A 101 -0.04 -16.12 24.18
N SER A 102 0.80 -16.32 25.19
CA SER A 102 0.69 -15.69 26.50
C SER A 102 1.55 -14.43 26.56
N ASP A 103 0.95 -13.30 26.91
CA ASP A 103 1.67 -12.03 27.10
C ASP A 103 2.53 -12.03 28.38
N ILE A 104 2.25 -12.95 29.30
CA ILE A 104 2.93 -13.13 30.58
C ILE A 104 3.57 -14.52 30.63
N ILE A 105 4.82 -14.58 31.05
CA ILE A 105 5.53 -15.85 31.26
C ILE A 105 5.12 -16.41 32.63
N GLY A 106 4.26 -17.43 32.61
CA GLY A 106 3.83 -18.21 33.78
C GLY A 106 4.72 -19.41 34.12
N THR A 107 4.41 -20.06 35.25
CA THR A 107 5.16 -21.22 35.80
C THR A 107 5.13 -22.45 34.89
N GLU A 108 4.03 -22.64 34.17
CA GLU A 108 3.78 -23.71 33.20
C GLU A 108 4.74 -23.63 32.00
N HIS A 109 5.03 -22.42 31.51
CA HIS A 109 5.99 -22.20 30.45
C HIS A 109 7.41 -22.52 30.90
N LEU A 110 7.73 -22.24 32.17
CA LEU A 110 9.03 -22.55 32.76
C LEU A 110 9.22 -24.06 32.88
N LEU A 111 8.21 -24.80 33.34
CA LEU A 111 8.27 -26.25 33.44
C LEU A 111 8.33 -26.94 32.06
N LEU A 112 7.57 -26.44 31.07
CA LEU A 112 7.70 -26.89 29.68
C LEU A 112 9.11 -26.67 29.13
N SER A 113 9.76 -25.57 29.48
CA SER A 113 11.11 -25.25 29.03
C SER A 113 12.16 -26.14 29.69
N ILE A 114 11.95 -26.55 30.94
CA ILE A 114 12.76 -27.57 31.60
C ILE A 114 12.62 -28.89 30.84
N LEU A 115 11.38 -29.36 30.62
CA LEU A 115 11.09 -30.64 29.96
C LEU A 115 11.55 -30.73 28.49
N ARG A 116 11.84 -29.61 27.84
CA ARG A 116 12.26 -29.55 26.44
C ARG A 116 13.69 -30.05 26.20
N ASP A 117 14.52 -30.06 27.23
CA ASP A 117 15.88 -30.62 27.17
C ASP A 117 15.91 -31.94 27.94
N GLU A 118 15.95 -33.08 27.24
CA GLU A 118 15.87 -34.43 27.84
C GLU A 118 17.14 -34.79 28.63
N ASP A 119 18.27 -34.13 28.34
CA ASP A 119 19.57 -34.42 28.95
C ASP A 119 19.74 -33.77 30.33
N ASN A 120 18.77 -32.96 30.79
CA ASN A 120 18.89 -32.27 32.06
C ASN A 120 18.34 -33.11 33.24
N ILE A 121 18.91 -32.92 34.43
CA ILE A 121 18.60 -33.71 35.63
C ILE A 121 17.11 -33.62 36.00
N ALA A 122 16.51 -32.44 35.90
CA ALA A 122 15.11 -32.22 36.22
C ALA A 122 14.16 -32.99 35.26
N SER A 123 14.46 -33.01 33.96
CA SER A 123 13.71 -33.78 32.95
C SER A 123 13.85 -35.28 33.17
N GLN A 124 15.07 -35.77 33.44
CA GLN A 124 15.31 -37.20 33.70
C GLN A 124 14.54 -37.70 34.92
N ILE A 125 14.42 -36.87 35.97
CA ILE A 125 13.62 -37.22 37.14
C ILE A 125 12.13 -37.19 36.81
N LEU A 126 11.64 -36.17 36.11
CA LEU A 126 10.22 -36.09 35.71
C LEU A 126 9.81 -37.25 34.77
N GLN A 127 10.72 -37.74 33.93
CA GLN A 127 10.50 -38.93 33.12
C GLN A 127 10.28 -40.20 33.95
N GLN A 128 10.88 -40.32 35.15
CA GLN A 128 10.62 -41.45 36.06
C GLN A 128 9.18 -41.44 36.62
N TYR A 129 8.52 -40.28 36.58
CA TYR A 129 7.11 -40.09 36.94
C TYR A 129 6.20 -40.05 35.70
N ASP A 130 6.67 -40.58 34.56
CA ASP A 130 5.96 -40.61 33.27
C ASP A 130 5.57 -39.21 32.72
N ILE A 131 6.27 -38.16 33.15
CA ILE A 131 6.11 -36.80 32.62
C ILE A 131 7.20 -36.48 31.60
N ASN A 132 6.78 -36.34 30.36
CA ASN A 132 7.58 -35.82 29.27
C ASN A 132 6.99 -34.50 28.74
N TYR A 133 7.70 -33.84 27.82
CA TYR A 133 7.27 -32.57 27.24
C TYR A 133 5.88 -32.66 26.60
N ASP A 134 5.61 -33.69 25.81
CA ASP A 134 4.36 -33.83 25.05
C ASP A 134 3.15 -34.09 25.94
N VAL A 135 3.31 -34.94 26.97
CA VAL A 135 2.28 -35.23 27.97
C VAL A 135 1.95 -33.98 28.78
N PHE A 136 2.98 -33.30 29.31
CA PHE A 136 2.77 -32.09 30.09
C PHE A 136 2.16 -30.96 29.24
N LYS A 137 2.56 -30.85 27.97
CA LYS A 137 2.00 -29.89 27.03
C LYS A 137 0.51 -30.14 26.76
N ALA A 138 0.12 -31.40 26.56
CA ALA A 138 -1.28 -31.76 26.37
C ALA A 138 -2.12 -31.36 27.60
N ASP A 139 -1.61 -31.59 28.82
CA ASP A 139 -2.28 -31.21 30.05
C ASP A 139 -2.39 -29.68 30.21
N VAL A 140 -1.35 -28.93 29.85
CA VAL A 140 -1.39 -27.45 29.84
C VAL A 140 -2.45 -26.94 28.85
N GLU A 141 -2.54 -27.51 27.66
CA GLU A 141 -3.54 -27.14 26.65
C GLU A 141 -4.97 -27.47 27.11
N GLN A 142 -5.17 -28.61 27.77
CA GLN A 142 -6.46 -29.03 28.29
C GLN A 142 -6.92 -28.19 29.49
N HIS A 143 -6.00 -27.79 30.37
CA HIS A 143 -6.32 -27.04 31.59
C HIS A 143 -6.35 -25.52 31.42
N LYS A 144 -5.99 -25.00 30.25
CA LYS A 144 -6.02 -23.56 29.92
C LYS A 144 -7.42 -22.93 30.01
N ALA A 145 -8.49 -23.74 29.91
CA ALA A 145 -9.87 -23.28 29.95
C ALA A 145 -10.47 -23.14 31.37
N GLY A 146 -9.81 -23.64 32.42
CA GLY A 146 -10.43 -23.81 33.74
C GLY A 146 -9.73 -23.17 34.93
N ILE A 147 -8.46 -22.74 34.80
CA ILE A 147 -7.66 -22.30 35.94
C ILE A 147 -6.95 -20.99 35.57
N THR A 148 -7.65 -19.87 35.73
CA THR A 148 -7.01 -18.55 35.70
C THR A 148 -6.16 -18.39 36.96
N ASP A 149 -4.90 -18.02 36.78
CA ASP A 149 -3.92 -17.84 37.84
C ASP A 149 -4.29 -16.60 38.67
N GLN A 150 -5.18 -16.77 39.65
CA GLN A 150 -5.48 -15.73 40.63
C GLN A 150 -4.27 -15.57 41.54
N ALA A 151 -3.61 -14.41 41.41
CA ALA A 151 -2.60 -13.97 42.36
C ALA A 151 -3.25 -13.80 43.74
N SER A 152 -3.03 -14.76 44.63
CA SER A 152 -3.41 -14.69 46.04
C SER A 152 -2.48 -13.72 46.76
N GLY A 153 -2.99 -12.51 47.02
CA GLY A 153 -2.46 -11.65 48.07
C GLY A 153 -2.71 -12.30 49.43
N SER A 154 -1.64 -12.42 50.21
CA SER A 154 -1.56 -12.94 51.58
C SER A 154 -2.77 -12.68 52.47
N THR A 155 -3.37 -13.75 52.98
CA THR A 155 -4.21 -13.78 54.17
C THR A 155 -3.33 -13.74 55.43
N ALA A 156 -3.47 -12.67 56.21
CA ALA A 156 -3.17 -12.68 57.65
C ALA A 156 -4.45 -13.09 58.40
N GLY A 157 -4.26 -13.73 59.55
CA GLY A 157 -5.24 -14.58 60.22
C GLY A 157 -6.58 -13.94 60.59
N ASP A 158 -7.60 -14.80 60.56
CA ASP A 158 -8.85 -14.65 61.31
C ASP A 158 -8.55 -14.42 62.79
N ASP A 159 -9.05 -13.30 63.33
CA ASP A 159 -9.48 -13.27 64.72
C ASP A 159 -10.76 -12.43 64.82
N ASP A 160 -11.70 -13.02 65.53
CA ASP A 160 -13.13 -12.74 65.60
C ASP A 160 -13.41 -11.57 66.57
N PHE A 161 -13.81 -10.38 66.09
CA PHE A 161 -14.43 -9.36 66.94
C PHE A 161 -15.44 -8.48 66.17
N LYS A 162 -16.67 -8.48 66.68
CA LYS A 162 -17.75 -7.54 66.33
C LYS A 162 -17.40 -6.13 66.83
N ASP A 163 -17.62 -5.11 66.01
CA ASP A 163 -18.42 -3.94 66.38
C ASP A 163 -18.73 -3.03 65.19
N GLU A 164 -19.89 -2.37 65.31
CA GLU A 164 -20.48 -1.39 64.41
C GLU A 164 -19.63 -0.12 64.30
N ASP A 165 -19.42 0.43 63.11
CA ASP A 165 -19.83 1.81 62.80
C ASP A 165 -19.59 2.22 61.34
N HIS A 166 -20.49 3.08 60.87
CA HIS A 166 -20.56 3.68 59.54
C HIS A 166 -19.31 4.48 59.16
N PHE A 167 -18.72 4.23 57.96
CA PHE A 167 -18.29 5.29 57.04
C PHE A 167 -18.02 4.69 55.64
N SER A 168 -18.76 5.17 54.65
CA SER A 168 -18.71 4.73 53.25
C SER A 168 -17.52 5.32 52.49
N GLN A 169 -16.59 4.49 52.06
CA GLN A 169 -15.69 4.77 50.93
C GLN A 169 -16.10 3.95 49.69
N PRO A 170 -15.93 4.49 48.47
CA PRO A 170 -16.39 3.84 47.25
C PRO A 170 -15.56 2.59 46.94
N LYS A 171 -16.22 1.43 46.84
CA LYS A 171 -15.61 0.18 46.36
C LYS A 171 -15.11 0.36 44.92
N LYS A 172 -13.83 0.08 44.69
CA LYS A 172 -13.31 -0.30 43.37
C LYS A 172 -14.05 -1.56 42.91
N VAL A 173 -14.58 -1.52 41.69
CA VAL A 173 -15.29 -2.63 41.04
C VAL A 173 -14.25 -3.65 40.57
N SER A 174 -14.13 -4.77 41.28
CA SER A 174 -13.42 -5.97 40.82
C SER A 174 -14.41 -6.92 40.12
N ASP A 175 -14.12 -7.23 38.86
CA ASP A 175 -14.66 -8.30 37.99
C ASP A 175 -16.05 -8.87 38.32
N ILE A 176 -17.06 -8.26 37.69
CA ILE A 176 -18.36 -8.89 37.46
C ILE A 176 -18.14 -9.92 36.34
N LYS A 177 -18.40 -11.22 36.58
CA LYS A 177 -18.49 -12.23 35.51
C LYS A 177 -19.37 -11.68 34.39
N SER A 178 -18.80 -11.51 33.19
CA SER A 178 -19.53 -10.96 32.05
C SER A 178 -20.80 -11.78 31.77
N LYS A 179 -21.92 -11.09 31.54
CA LYS A 179 -23.18 -11.71 31.13
C LYS A 179 -23.10 -12.32 29.72
N THR A 180 -22.05 -11.97 28.97
CA THR A 180 -21.89 -12.28 27.56
C THR A 180 -20.42 -12.64 27.25
N PRO A 181 -19.92 -13.79 27.74
CA PRO A 181 -18.51 -14.18 27.61
C PRO A 181 -18.10 -14.54 26.18
N VAL A 182 -19.02 -15.01 25.32
CA VAL A 182 -18.69 -15.36 23.93
C VAL A 182 -18.54 -14.10 23.09
N LEU A 183 -19.45 -13.13 23.25
CA LEU A 183 -19.39 -11.83 22.57
C LEU A 183 -18.16 -11.02 22.96
N ASP A 184 -17.68 -11.15 24.20
CA ASP A 184 -16.48 -10.45 24.66
C ASP A 184 -15.19 -11.01 24.04
N ASN A 185 -15.20 -12.29 23.64
CA ASN A 185 -14.05 -12.94 23.00
C ASN A 185 -14.02 -12.70 21.48
N PHE A 186 -15.20 -12.67 20.83
CA PHE A 186 -15.34 -12.56 19.37
C PHE A 186 -15.84 -11.19 18.90
N GLY A 187 -15.95 -10.23 19.81
CA GLY A 187 -16.50 -8.91 19.52
C GLY A 187 -15.78 -7.80 20.26
N ARG A 188 -15.96 -6.58 19.75
CA ARG A 188 -15.43 -5.34 20.34
C ARG A 188 -16.57 -4.52 20.92
N ASP A 189 -16.48 -4.21 22.21
CA ASP A 189 -17.46 -3.40 22.91
C ASP A 189 -17.24 -1.90 22.64
N LEU A 190 -18.13 -1.30 21.83
CA LEU A 190 -18.08 0.12 21.52
C LEU A 190 -18.58 0.97 22.69
N THR A 191 -19.50 0.46 23.50
CA THR A 191 -19.98 1.17 24.69
C THR A 191 -18.86 1.31 25.71
N ARG A 192 -18.12 0.23 26.00
CA ARG A 192 -16.95 0.31 26.88
C ARG A 192 -15.87 1.23 26.33
N ALA A 193 -15.58 1.16 25.03
CA ALA A 193 -14.59 2.05 24.40
C ALA A 193 -14.98 3.53 24.51
N ALA A 194 -16.28 3.84 24.44
CA ALA A 194 -16.79 5.19 24.64
C ALA A 194 -16.72 5.65 26.11
N GLU A 195 -16.95 4.75 27.08
CA GLU A 195 -16.77 5.07 28.52
C GLU A 195 -15.31 5.37 28.86
N GLU A 196 -14.38 4.64 28.23
CA GLU A 196 -12.93 4.82 28.37
C GLU A 196 -12.39 6.01 27.56
N GLY A 197 -13.23 6.73 26.80
CA GLY A 197 -12.83 7.88 25.99
C GLY A 197 -11.94 7.54 24.78
N ARG A 198 -11.96 6.28 24.32
CA ARG A 198 -11.11 5.79 23.21
C ARG A 198 -11.69 6.07 21.83
N LEU A 199 -13.00 6.30 21.72
CA LEU A 199 -13.66 6.56 20.43
C LEU A 199 -13.40 7.98 19.94
N ASP A 200 -13.45 8.16 18.62
CA ASP A 200 -13.31 9.47 17.99
C ASP A 200 -14.59 10.30 18.11
N PRO A 201 -14.47 11.64 18.22
CA PRO A 201 -15.62 12.52 18.18
C PRO A 201 -16.24 12.51 16.78
N ILE A 202 -17.56 12.37 16.71
CA ILE A 202 -18.27 12.30 15.44
C ILE A 202 -18.82 13.66 15.03
N VAL A 203 -18.68 13.95 13.73
CA VAL A 203 -19.05 15.21 13.10
C VAL A 203 -20.00 14.94 11.94
N GLY A 204 -20.97 15.84 11.71
CA GLY A 204 -21.86 15.82 10.55
C GLY A 204 -22.93 14.71 10.52
N ARG A 205 -22.77 13.60 11.27
CA ARG A 205 -23.66 12.41 11.20
C ARG A 205 -24.84 12.40 12.17
N GLU A 206 -25.29 13.57 12.62
CA GLU A 206 -26.30 13.65 13.68
C GLU A 206 -27.66 13.09 13.27
N LYS A 207 -28.06 13.35 12.02
CA LYS A 207 -29.35 12.94 11.44
C LYS A 207 -29.40 11.42 11.24
N GLU A 208 -28.31 10.84 10.78
CA GLU A 208 -28.16 9.39 10.56
C GLU A 208 -28.17 8.65 11.89
N ILE A 209 -27.43 9.12 12.90
CA ILE A 209 -27.43 8.53 14.24
C ILE A 209 -28.82 8.65 14.88
N GLU A 210 -29.50 9.79 14.73
CA GLU A 210 -30.88 9.96 15.20
C GLU A 210 -31.84 8.99 14.49
N ARG A 211 -31.70 8.83 13.18
CA ARG A 211 -32.50 7.88 12.39
C ARG A 211 -32.26 6.44 12.83
N VAL A 212 -31.02 6.04 13.08
CA VAL A 212 -30.65 4.72 13.61
C VAL A 212 -31.29 4.50 14.99
N SER A 213 -31.16 5.47 15.90
CA SER A 213 -31.79 5.44 17.23
C SER A 213 -33.33 5.31 17.15
N GLN A 214 -33.95 6.02 16.21
CA GLN A 214 -35.39 5.94 15.94
C GLN A 214 -35.81 4.54 15.48
N ILE A 215 -35.04 3.92 14.57
CA ILE A 215 -35.32 2.59 14.04
C ILE A 215 -35.16 1.54 15.16
N LEU A 216 -34.08 1.59 15.93
CA LEU A 216 -33.82 0.67 17.04
C LEU A 216 -34.90 0.73 18.13
N SER A 217 -35.56 1.88 18.28
CA SER A 217 -36.66 2.06 19.24
C SER A 217 -38.02 1.52 18.77
N ARG A 218 -38.12 0.98 17.54
CA ARG A 218 -39.39 0.44 17.00
C ARG A 218 -39.69 -0.94 17.57
N ARG A 219 -40.99 -1.30 17.61
CA ARG A 219 -41.45 -2.63 18.01
C ARG A 219 -41.30 -3.70 16.92
N LYS A 220 -41.34 -3.31 15.65
CA LYS A 220 -41.15 -4.17 14.47
C LYS A 220 -40.25 -3.44 13.48
N LYS A 221 -39.46 -4.19 12.68
CA LYS A 221 -38.44 -3.63 11.77
C LYS A 221 -37.47 -2.70 12.51
N ASN A 222 -36.91 -3.21 13.60
CA ASN A 222 -36.04 -2.49 14.52
C ASN A 222 -34.55 -2.72 14.24
N ASN A 223 -34.22 -3.21 13.05
CA ASN A 223 -32.84 -3.43 12.59
C ASN A 223 -32.52 -2.43 11.47
N PRO A 224 -31.72 -1.39 11.71
CA PRO A 224 -31.25 -0.52 10.64
C PRO A 224 -30.19 -1.21 9.78
N ILE A 225 -30.17 -0.90 8.49
CA ILE A 225 -29.07 -1.24 7.59
C ILE A 225 -28.51 0.04 6.97
N LEU A 226 -27.23 0.27 7.23
CA LEU A 226 -26.42 1.38 6.77
C LEU A 226 -25.92 1.07 5.35
N ILE A 227 -26.42 1.81 4.37
CA ILE A 227 -26.10 1.63 2.95
C ILE A 227 -25.34 2.86 2.47
N GLY A 228 -24.12 2.68 2.02
CA GLY A 228 -23.29 3.75 1.46
C GLY A 228 -22.03 3.18 0.80
N GLU A 229 -21.25 4.02 0.15
CA GLU A 229 -19.97 3.59 -0.43
C GLU A 229 -18.94 3.23 0.67
N PRO A 230 -17.88 2.47 0.36
CA PRO A 230 -16.77 2.27 1.29
C PRO A 230 -16.13 3.61 1.69
N GLY A 231 -15.65 3.71 2.93
CA GLY A 231 -14.95 4.92 3.43
C GLY A 231 -15.84 6.10 3.85
N VAL A 232 -17.16 6.06 3.68
CA VAL A 232 -18.05 7.18 4.09
C VAL A 232 -18.27 7.31 5.61
N GLY A 233 -17.73 6.38 6.41
CA GLY A 233 -17.84 6.39 7.88
C GLY A 233 -19.06 5.64 8.44
N LYS A 234 -19.40 4.46 7.92
CA LYS A 234 -20.52 3.64 8.43
C LYS A 234 -20.28 3.18 9.87
N SER A 235 -19.06 2.73 10.17
CA SER A 235 -18.68 2.26 11.51
C SER A 235 -18.66 3.42 12.53
N ALA A 236 -18.30 4.63 12.09
CA ALA A 236 -18.39 5.84 12.90
C ALA A 236 -19.83 6.12 13.38
N ILE A 237 -20.87 5.79 12.60
CA ILE A 237 -22.27 5.95 13.04
C ILE A 237 -22.60 5.00 14.21
N ALA A 238 -22.06 3.78 14.21
CA ALA A 238 -22.25 2.83 15.30
C ALA A 238 -21.51 3.29 16.58
N GLU A 239 -20.29 3.81 16.43
CA GLU A 239 -19.53 4.45 17.51
C GLU A 239 -20.28 5.66 18.08
N GLY A 240 -20.92 6.46 17.23
CA GLY A 240 -21.71 7.63 17.65
C GLY A 240 -22.97 7.28 18.38
N LEU A 241 -23.60 6.18 18.01
CA LEU A 241 -24.69 5.62 18.78
C LEU A 241 -24.21 5.22 20.18
N ALA A 242 -23.06 4.54 20.30
CA ALA A 242 -22.50 4.14 21.60
C ALA A 242 -22.21 5.36 22.49
N LEU A 243 -21.56 6.40 21.93
CA LEU A 243 -21.33 7.68 22.63
C LEU A 243 -22.64 8.34 23.10
N ARG A 244 -23.67 8.40 22.24
CA ARG A 244 -24.96 8.99 22.61
C ARG A 244 -25.71 8.17 23.67
N ILE A 245 -25.57 6.85 23.69
CA ILE A 245 -26.15 5.99 24.73
C ILE A 245 -25.55 6.34 26.09
N ILE A 246 -24.22 6.47 26.19
CA ILE A 246 -23.52 6.81 27.45
C ILE A 246 -23.84 8.22 27.90
N GLN A 247 -23.86 9.18 26.95
CA GLN A 247 -24.26 10.56 27.21
C GLN A 247 -25.76 10.70 27.52
N ARG A 248 -26.55 9.61 27.45
CA ARG A 248 -28.01 9.60 27.62
C ARG A 248 -28.76 10.54 26.67
N LYS A 249 -28.20 10.79 25.48
CA LYS A 249 -28.80 11.59 24.38
C LYS A 249 -29.62 10.73 23.40
N VAL A 250 -30.22 9.64 23.90
CA VAL A 250 -31.05 8.70 23.13
C VAL A 250 -32.39 8.48 23.82
N SER A 251 -33.32 7.78 23.16
CA SER A 251 -34.57 7.36 23.80
C SER A 251 -34.30 6.53 25.06
N ARG A 252 -35.19 6.63 26.06
CA ARG A 252 -35.10 5.84 27.30
C ARG A 252 -35.06 4.33 27.06
N VAL A 253 -35.60 3.87 25.92
CA VAL A 253 -35.58 2.45 25.51
C VAL A 253 -34.16 1.95 25.21
N LEU A 254 -33.25 2.85 24.82
CA LEU A 254 -31.87 2.54 24.49
C LEU A 254 -30.91 2.79 25.66
N PHE A 255 -31.41 3.22 26.81
CA PHE A 255 -30.57 3.39 27.99
C PHE A 255 -30.03 2.05 28.47
N ASN A 256 -28.77 2.06 28.89
CA ASN A 256 -28.03 0.87 29.36
C ASN A 256 -27.94 -0.26 28.33
N LYS A 257 -28.25 0.00 27.05
CA LYS A 257 -27.95 -0.95 25.99
C LYS A 257 -26.46 -0.94 25.66
N ARG A 258 -25.95 -2.10 25.31
CA ARG A 258 -24.55 -2.34 24.99
C ARG A 258 -24.40 -2.51 23.49
N VAL A 259 -23.51 -1.75 22.85
CA VAL A 259 -23.23 -1.85 21.42
C VAL A 259 -21.95 -2.66 21.22
N VAL A 260 -22.04 -3.80 20.54
CA VAL A 260 -20.92 -4.72 20.33
C VAL A 260 -20.72 -4.97 18.83
N THR A 261 -19.52 -4.73 18.33
CA THR A 261 -19.12 -5.08 16.96
C THR A 261 -18.72 -6.54 16.90
N LEU A 262 -19.24 -7.28 15.92
CA LEU A 262 -18.83 -8.67 15.68
C LEU A 262 -17.62 -8.73 14.74
N ASP A 263 -16.52 -9.35 15.18
CA ASP A 263 -15.37 -9.59 14.31
C ASP A 263 -15.49 -10.98 13.64
N LEU A 264 -15.91 -10.98 12.38
CA LEU A 264 -16.05 -12.20 11.60
C LEU A 264 -14.71 -12.89 11.32
N ALA A 265 -13.62 -12.14 11.22
CA ALA A 265 -12.30 -12.73 11.02
C ALA A 265 -11.88 -13.55 12.24
N SER A 266 -12.16 -13.05 13.46
CA SER A 266 -11.91 -13.79 14.70
C SER A 266 -12.72 -15.10 14.80
N LEU A 267 -13.95 -15.10 14.31
CA LEU A 267 -14.82 -16.27 14.32
C LEU A 267 -14.33 -17.38 13.38
N VAL A 268 -13.82 -16.99 12.21
CA VAL A 268 -13.22 -17.89 11.21
C VAL A 268 -11.83 -18.36 11.65
N ALA A 269 -11.05 -17.50 12.32
CA ALA A 269 -9.70 -17.80 12.76
C ALA A 269 -9.66 -19.05 13.66
N GLY A 270 -8.84 -20.02 13.28
CA GLY A 270 -8.71 -21.29 14.01
C GLY A 270 -9.85 -22.28 13.80
N THR A 271 -10.77 -22.02 12.86
CA THR A 271 -11.71 -23.05 12.37
C THR A 271 -11.13 -23.70 11.11
N LYS A 272 -11.06 -25.03 11.08
CA LYS A 272 -10.64 -25.79 9.88
C LYS A 272 -11.84 -26.28 9.07
N TYR A 273 -12.98 -26.45 9.74
CA TYR A 273 -14.19 -27.02 9.18
C TYR A 273 -15.35 -26.04 9.35
N ARG A 274 -16.23 -25.95 8.33
CA ARG A 274 -17.45 -25.13 8.35
C ARG A 274 -18.32 -25.35 9.59
N GLY A 275 -18.45 -26.60 10.04
CA GLY A 275 -19.25 -26.92 11.23
C GLY A 275 -18.76 -26.25 12.52
N GLN A 276 -17.44 -26.04 12.66
CA GLN A 276 -16.86 -25.35 13.82
C GLN A 276 -17.20 -23.85 13.81
N PHE A 277 -17.23 -23.23 12.63
CA PHE A 277 -17.69 -21.87 12.46
C PHE A 277 -19.18 -21.74 12.81
N GLU A 278 -20.02 -22.64 12.30
CA GLU A 278 -21.45 -22.67 12.61
C GLU A 278 -21.71 -22.87 14.13
N GLU A 279 -20.92 -23.72 14.79
CA GLU A 279 -21.00 -23.93 16.24
C GLU A 279 -20.66 -22.67 17.04
N ARG A 280 -19.58 -21.95 16.67
CA ARG A 280 -19.22 -20.67 17.28
C ARG A 280 -20.30 -19.61 17.05
N MET A 281 -20.83 -19.53 15.83
CA MET A 281 -21.95 -18.63 15.52
C MET A 281 -23.19 -18.99 16.33
N LYS A 282 -23.44 -20.27 16.58
CA LYS A 282 -24.58 -20.73 17.38
C LYS A 282 -24.42 -20.35 18.84
N ALA A 283 -23.20 -20.40 19.38
CA ALA A 283 -22.88 -19.92 20.71
C ALA A 283 -23.15 -18.41 20.84
N VAL A 284 -22.71 -17.60 19.85
CA VAL A 284 -23.00 -16.16 19.78
C VAL A 284 -24.51 -15.89 19.75
N MET A 285 -25.27 -16.63 18.93
CA MET A 285 -26.73 -16.50 18.82
C MET A 285 -27.44 -16.81 20.14
N ASN A 286 -27.09 -17.92 20.78
CA ASN A 286 -27.69 -18.31 22.06
C ASN A 286 -27.43 -17.28 23.18
N GLU A 287 -26.32 -16.55 23.09
CA GLU A 287 -25.97 -15.48 24.01
C GLU A 287 -26.79 -14.21 23.73
N LEU A 288 -26.94 -13.84 22.46
CA LEU A 288 -27.78 -12.71 22.04
C LEU A 288 -29.26 -12.93 22.38
N GLU A 289 -29.78 -14.15 22.25
CA GLU A 289 -31.15 -14.49 22.65
C GLU A 289 -31.41 -14.30 24.15
N LYS A 290 -30.38 -14.49 25.00
CA LYS A 290 -30.48 -14.33 26.47
C LYS A 290 -30.26 -12.89 26.94
N SER A 291 -29.63 -12.05 26.11
CA SER A 291 -29.22 -10.69 26.47
C SER A 291 -29.85 -9.63 25.54
N PRO A 292 -31.11 -9.22 25.81
CA PRO A 292 -31.85 -8.26 24.97
C PRO A 292 -31.33 -6.81 25.06
N ASP A 293 -30.43 -6.55 25.99
CA ASP A 293 -29.70 -5.29 26.18
C ASP A 293 -28.57 -5.09 25.17
N VAL A 294 -28.20 -6.12 24.40
CA VAL A 294 -27.14 -6.03 23.39
C VAL A 294 -27.69 -5.58 22.04
N ILE A 295 -26.97 -4.66 21.40
CA ILE A 295 -27.12 -4.25 20.01
C ILE A 295 -25.88 -4.73 19.26
N LEU A 296 -26.07 -5.62 18.29
CA LEU A 296 -24.98 -6.16 17.49
C LEU A 296 -24.69 -5.27 16.28
N PHE A 297 -23.49 -4.73 16.17
CA PHE A 297 -23.02 -4.10 14.93
C PHE A 297 -22.29 -5.13 14.08
N ILE A 298 -22.73 -5.28 12.84
CA ILE A 298 -22.14 -6.19 11.86
C ILE A 298 -21.66 -5.33 10.71
N ASP A 299 -20.33 -5.18 10.63
CA ASP A 299 -19.73 -4.61 9.43
C ASP A 299 -19.81 -5.64 8.30
N GLU A 300 -19.97 -5.15 7.07
CA GLU A 300 -20.09 -5.99 5.87
C GLU A 300 -21.10 -7.14 6.01
N ILE A 301 -22.34 -6.85 6.42
CA ILE A 301 -23.37 -7.86 6.74
C ILE A 301 -23.64 -8.88 5.61
N HIS A 302 -23.32 -8.54 4.36
CA HIS A 302 -23.43 -9.44 3.22
C HIS A 302 -22.53 -10.69 3.33
N THR A 303 -21.41 -10.60 4.05
CA THR A 303 -20.46 -11.72 4.27
C THR A 303 -21.11 -12.87 5.04
N ILE A 304 -22.02 -12.56 5.97
CA ILE A 304 -22.78 -13.52 6.77
C ILE A 304 -23.95 -14.11 5.97
N VAL A 305 -24.56 -13.28 5.11
CA VAL A 305 -25.77 -13.65 4.35
C VAL A 305 -25.45 -14.53 3.15
N GLY A 306 -24.21 -14.49 2.65
CA GLY A 306 -23.66 -15.47 1.72
C GLY A 306 -24.17 -15.34 0.29
N ALA A 307 -23.27 -14.96 -0.60
CA ALA A 307 -23.36 -15.18 -2.03
C ALA A 307 -23.51 -16.68 -2.32
N GLY A 308 -24.73 -17.15 -2.63
CA GLY A 308 -25.02 -18.55 -2.95
C GLY A 308 -24.43 -19.06 -4.28
N GLY A 309 -23.21 -18.64 -4.66
CA GLY A 309 -22.66 -18.87 -6.00
C GLY A 309 -21.31 -19.60 -6.10
N ALA A 310 -20.48 -19.65 -5.05
CA ALA A 310 -19.16 -20.28 -5.13
C ALA A 310 -18.86 -21.17 -3.93
N SER A 311 -18.18 -22.28 -4.17
CA SER A 311 -17.91 -23.40 -3.26
C SER A 311 -16.98 -23.07 -2.09
N GLY A 312 -17.37 -22.11 -1.24
CA GLY A 312 -16.57 -21.66 -0.10
C GLY A 312 -17.18 -20.54 0.77
N SER A 313 -18.35 -19.98 0.44
CA SER A 313 -18.94 -18.90 1.24
C SER A 313 -19.54 -19.41 2.56
N LEU A 314 -19.24 -18.69 3.65
CA LEU A 314 -19.72 -18.93 5.01
C LEU A 314 -21.19 -18.48 5.15
N ASP A 315 -22.13 -19.26 4.62
CA ASP A 315 -23.56 -18.91 4.71
C ASP A 315 -24.13 -19.20 6.11
N ALA A 316 -24.27 -18.15 6.92
CA ALA A 316 -24.92 -18.16 8.22
C ALA A 316 -26.33 -17.53 8.17
N SER A 317 -26.86 -17.24 6.98
CA SER A 317 -28.16 -16.57 6.80
C SER A 317 -29.32 -17.35 7.44
N ASN A 318 -29.24 -18.68 7.40
CA ASN A 318 -30.24 -19.59 7.98
C ASN A 318 -30.35 -19.48 9.51
N MET A 319 -29.30 -19.01 10.19
CA MET A 319 -29.31 -18.80 11.65
C MET A 319 -29.86 -17.42 12.03
N PHE A 320 -29.56 -16.39 11.25
CA PHE A 320 -30.02 -15.02 11.50
C PHE A 320 -31.51 -14.83 11.15
N LYS A 321 -32.00 -15.45 10.06
CA LYS A 321 -33.38 -15.26 9.57
C LYS A 321 -34.46 -15.51 10.65
N PRO A 322 -34.44 -16.63 11.40
CA PRO A 322 -35.44 -16.88 12.44
C PRO A 322 -35.35 -15.90 13.60
N ALA A 323 -34.13 -15.60 14.08
CA ALA A 323 -33.91 -14.72 15.23
C ALA A 323 -34.30 -13.26 14.94
N LEU A 324 -33.95 -12.76 13.74
CA LEU A 324 -34.41 -11.45 13.25
C LEU A 324 -35.92 -11.42 13.01
N ALA A 325 -36.52 -12.56 12.64
CA ALA A 325 -37.95 -12.66 12.43
C ALA A 325 -38.76 -12.62 13.73
N ARG A 326 -38.26 -13.26 14.78
CA ARG A 326 -38.84 -13.25 16.13
C ARG A 326 -38.56 -11.96 16.89
N GLY A 327 -37.57 -11.17 16.44
CA GLY A 327 -37.17 -9.92 17.10
C GLY A 327 -36.36 -10.16 18.37
N GLU A 328 -35.76 -11.35 18.50
CA GLU A 328 -34.90 -11.75 19.62
C GLU A 328 -33.53 -11.08 19.52
N ILE A 329 -33.10 -10.73 18.30
CA ILE A 329 -31.84 -10.06 18.04
C ILE A 329 -32.11 -8.67 17.49
N GLN A 330 -31.39 -7.70 18.04
CA GLN A 330 -31.31 -6.34 17.54
C GLN A 330 -29.92 -6.10 16.96
N CYS A 331 -29.86 -5.73 15.67
CA CYS A 331 -28.59 -5.49 15.00
C CYS A 331 -28.62 -4.27 14.08
N ILE A 332 -27.43 -3.74 13.84
CA ILE A 332 -27.13 -2.69 12.87
C ILE A 332 -26.21 -3.33 11.83
N GLY A 333 -26.67 -3.45 10.59
CA GLY A 333 -25.84 -3.95 9.49
C GLY A 333 -25.22 -2.81 8.70
N ALA A 334 -24.00 -2.97 8.19
CA ALA A 334 -23.40 -2.06 7.21
C ALA A 334 -23.07 -2.83 5.92
N THR A 335 -23.31 -2.21 4.76
CA THR A 335 -23.01 -2.80 3.44
C THR A 335 -22.92 -1.73 2.35
N THR A 336 -22.34 -2.05 1.20
CA THR A 336 -22.39 -1.20 0.01
C THR A 336 -23.73 -1.32 -0.72
N LEU A 337 -24.02 -0.38 -1.63
CA LEU A 337 -25.26 -0.41 -2.41
C LEU A 337 -25.32 -1.66 -3.30
N ASP A 338 -24.19 -2.04 -3.89
CA ASP A 338 -24.10 -3.18 -4.82
C ASP A 338 -24.30 -4.51 -4.09
N GLU A 339 -23.63 -4.71 -2.96
CA GLU A 339 -23.83 -5.87 -2.09
C GLU A 339 -25.25 -5.95 -1.56
N TYR A 340 -25.86 -4.82 -1.17
CA TYR A 340 -27.23 -4.78 -0.71
C TYR A 340 -28.17 -5.33 -1.78
N ARG A 341 -28.05 -4.85 -3.03
CA ARG A 341 -28.85 -5.31 -4.17
C ARG A 341 -28.61 -6.78 -4.49
N GLN A 342 -27.36 -7.22 -4.42
CA GLN A 342 -26.99 -8.57 -4.82
C GLN A 342 -27.43 -9.63 -3.80
N TYR A 343 -27.31 -9.34 -2.49
CA TYR A 343 -27.43 -10.35 -1.43
C TYR A 343 -28.61 -10.11 -0.47
N ILE A 344 -28.95 -8.86 -0.15
CA ILE A 344 -29.99 -8.55 0.85
C ILE A 344 -31.35 -8.34 0.20
N GLU A 345 -31.42 -7.54 -0.88
CA GLU A 345 -32.68 -7.17 -1.54
C GLU A 345 -33.35 -8.35 -2.25
N LYS A 346 -32.55 -9.28 -2.79
CA LYS A 346 -33.07 -10.52 -3.40
C LYS A 346 -33.69 -11.45 -2.36
N ASP A 347 -33.26 -11.37 -1.10
CA ASP A 347 -33.80 -12.17 -0.01
C ASP A 347 -34.96 -11.44 0.69
N GLY A 348 -36.19 -11.76 0.26
CA GLY A 348 -37.40 -11.15 0.80
C GLY A 348 -37.64 -11.40 2.31
N ALA A 349 -36.95 -12.35 2.95
CA ALA A 349 -37.04 -12.54 4.39
C ALA A 349 -36.23 -11.48 5.15
N LEU A 350 -35.00 -11.22 4.69
CA LEU A 350 -34.08 -10.25 5.29
C LEU A 350 -34.47 -8.80 4.97
N ASP A 351 -34.82 -8.49 3.72
CA ASP A 351 -35.25 -7.14 3.30
C ASP A 351 -36.46 -6.65 4.14
N ARG A 352 -37.36 -7.56 4.52
CA ARG A 352 -38.50 -7.23 5.38
C ARG A 352 -38.12 -6.94 6.84
N ARG A 353 -36.95 -7.34 7.31
CA ARG A 353 -36.48 -7.15 8.71
C ARG A 353 -35.56 -5.95 8.88
N PHE A 354 -34.87 -5.54 7.82
CA PHE A 354 -34.05 -4.34 7.84
C PHE A 354 -34.81 -3.09 7.41
N GLN A 355 -34.37 -1.94 7.92
CA GLN A 355 -34.82 -0.63 7.48
C GLN A 355 -33.63 0.12 6.90
N LYS A 356 -33.71 0.47 5.61
CA LYS A 356 -32.64 1.16 4.88
C LYS A 356 -32.37 2.55 5.48
N VAL A 357 -31.10 2.87 5.69
CA VAL A 357 -30.56 4.20 6.02
C VAL A 357 -29.45 4.49 5.01
N MET A 358 -29.69 5.44 4.12
CA MET A 358 -28.70 5.85 3.12
C MET A 358 -27.68 6.78 3.78
N ILE A 359 -26.39 6.53 3.51
CA ILE A 359 -25.28 7.35 3.99
C ILE A 359 -24.59 7.94 2.77
N GLU A 360 -24.65 9.26 2.68
CA GLU A 360 -23.97 10.01 1.63
C GLU A 360 -22.51 10.29 2.05
N PRO A 361 -21.57 10.43 1.11
CA PRO A 361 -20.21 10.89 1.41
C PRO A 361 -20.21 12.22 2.16
N ALA A 362 -19.19 12.46 2.99
CA ALA A 362 -19.06 13.72 3.71
C ALA A 362 -18.81 14.87 2.72
N THR A 363 -19.37 16.06 3.02
CA THR A 363 -19.09 17.27 2.25
C THR A 363 -17.66 17.76 2.51
N HIS A 364 -17.18 18.68 1.67
CA HIS A 364 -15.83 19.27 1.82
C HIS A 364 -15.68 19.92 3.20
N ASP A 365 -16.61 20.81 3.58
CA ASP A 365 -16.61 21.50 4.88
C ASP A 365 -16.70 20.53 6.08
N GLU A 366 -17.58 19.52 6.00
CA GLU A 366 -17.69 18.49 7.04
C GLU A 366 -16.39 17.70 7.20
N THR A 367 -15.71 17.40 6.09
CA THR A 367 -14.43 16.67 6.12
C THR A 367 -13.33 17.51 6.75
N VAL A 368 -13.25 18.81 6.44
CA VAL A 368 -12.30 19.72 7.10
C VAL A 368 -12.56 19.78 8.61
N GLU A 369 -13.82 19.80 9.04
CA GLU A 369 -14.16 19.75 10.46
C GLU A 369 -13.76 18.39 11.09
N ILE A 370 -14.00 17.27 10.39
CA ILE A 370 -13.57 15.93 10.84
C ILE A 370 -12.05 15.90 11.05
N LEU A 371 -11.27 16.34 10.06
CA LEU A 371 -9.81 16.35 10.15
C LEU A 371 -9.32 17.22 11.32
N ASN A 372 -9.92 18.38 11.54
CA ASN A 372 -9.55 19.25 12.67
C ASN A 372 -9.84 18.63 14.04
N ARG A 373 -10.81 17.73 14.16
CA ARG A 373 -11.11 17.05 15.44
C ARG A 373 -10.24 15.83 15.69
N ILE A 374 -9.76 15.16 14.65
CA ILE A 374 -8.90 13.98 14.79
C ILE A 374 -7.40 14.32 14.75
N LYS A 375 -7.02 15.51 14.24
CA LYS A 375 -5.61 15.87 14.04
C LYS A 375 -4.76 15.71 15.30
N GLU A 376 -5.28 16.04 16.48
CA GLU A 376 -4.50 15.97 17.73
C GLU A 376 -3.97 14.55 17.99
N LYS A 377 -4.75 13.52 17.66
CA LYS A 377 -4.33 12.12 17.78
C LYS A 377 -3.21 11.76 16.80
N TYR A 378 -3.26 12.27 15.58
CA TYR A 378 -2.22 12.06 14.57
C TYR A 378 -0.96 12.88 14.85
N GLU A 379 -1.10 14.10 15.37
CA GLU A 379 0.01 14.96 15.82
C GLU A 379 0.80 14.30 16.94
N GLU A 380 0.10 13.70 17.92
CA GLU A 380 0.74 12.94 19.00
C GLU A 380 1.36 11.63 18.50
N HIS A 381 0.68 10.92 17.61
CA HIS A 381 1.17 9.64 17.09
C HIS A 381 2.46 9.80 16.25
N HIS A 382 2.50 10.80 15.38
CA HIS A 382 3.63 11.04 14.46
C HIS A 382 4.61 12.10 14.94
N ASN A 383 4.38 12.74 16.09
CA ASN A 383 5.17 13.89 16.57
C ASN A 383 5.30 15.00 15.51
N VAL A 384 4.17 15.42 14.94
CA VAL A 384 4.10 16.50 13.94
C VAL A 384 3.03 17.53 14.34
N ASN A 385 3.04 18.69 13.69
CA ASN A 385 1.97 19.69 13.78
C ASN A 385 1.44 19.98 12.37
N TYR A 386 0.13 19.93 12.16
CA TYR A 386 -0.46 20.22 10.85
C TYR A 386 -0.86 21.70 10.74
N THR A 387 -0.46 22.37 9.66
CA THR A 387 -0.97 23.73 9.41
C THR A 387 -2.43 23.70 8.91
N PRO A 388 -3.21 24.78 9.10
CA PRO A 388 -4.57 24.87 8.56
C PRO A 388 -4.63 24.64 7.04
N GLU A 389 -3.63 25.14 6.31
CA GLU A 389 -3.52 24.98 4.86
C GLU A 389 -3.28 23.51 4.48
N ALA A 390 -2.49 22.77 5.27
CA ALA A 390 -2.27 21.34 5.06
C ALA A 390 -3.56 20.52 5.22
N ILE A 391 -4.40 20.86 6.21
CA ILE A 391 -5.71 20.22 6.41
C ILE A 391 -6.63 20.46 5.21
N GLU A 392 -6.69 21.70 4.73
CA GLU A 392 -7.52 22.04 3.58
C GLU A 392 -7.00 21.41 2.28
N ALA A 393 -5.67 21.29 2.14
CA ALA A 393 -5.03 20.58 1.06
C ALA A 393 -5.37 19.08 1.07
N CYS A 394 -5.42 18.44 2.25
CA CYS A 394 -5.80 17.02 2.37
C CYS A 394 -7.19 16.78 1.74
N VAL A 395 -8.16 17.65 1.96
CA VAL A 395 -9.51 17.49 1.37
C VAL A 395 -9.52 17.87 -0.11
N THR A 396 -8.92 19.01 -0.46
CA THR A 396 -9.00 19.57 -1.81
C THR A 396 -8.24 18.72 -2.82
N LEU A 397 -7.01 18.31 -2.49
CA LEU A 397 -6.17 17.51 -3.36
C LEU A 397 -6.73 16.08 -3.50
N THR A 398 -7.10 15.42 -2.40
CA THR A 398 -7.66 14.07 -2.50
C THR A 398 -9.02 14.05 -3.23
N THR A 399 -9.83 15.10 -3.13
CA THR A 399 -11.08 15.22 -3.91
C THR A 399 -10.80 15.33 -5.41
N ARG A 400 -9.72 16.03 -5.78
CA ARG A 400 -9.37 16.28 -7.19
C ARG A 400 -8.61 15.13 -7.84
N TYR A 401 -7.68 14.52 -7.13
CA TYR A 401 -6.72 13.56 -7.68
C TYR A 401 -7.03 12.09 -7.33
N ILE A 402 -7.72 11.82 -6.21
CA ILE A 402 -8.12 10.46 -5.79
C ILE A 402 -9.63 10.31 -6.00
N THR A 403 -10.04 9.78 -7.16
CA THR A 403 -11.46 9.72 -7.58
C THR A 403 -12.14 8.39 -7.30
N ASP A 404 -11.40 7.33 -7.06
CA ASP A 404 -11.87 5.98 -6.77
C ASP A 404 -12.34 5.79 -5.32
N ARG A 405 -11.93 6.70 -4.43
CA ARG A 405 -12.31 6.72 -3.00
C ARG A 405 -13.20 7.91 -2.65
N PHE A 406 -13.94 7.76 -1.56
CA PHE A 406 -14.90 8.75 -1.07
C PHE A 406 -14.39 9.48 0.18
N LEU A 407 -14.93 10.67 0.44
CA LEU A 407 -14.71 11.40 1.68
C LEU A 407 -15.53 10.78 2.83
N PRO A 408 -15.02 10.78 4.08
CA PRO A 408 -13.78 11.41 4.53
C PRO A 408 -12.51 10.54 4.42
N ASP A 409 -12.64 9.23 4.18
CA ASP A 409 -11.55 8.23 4.24
C ASP A 409 -10.26 8.64 3.52
N LYS A 410 -10.34 9.00 2.24
CA LYS A 410 -9.17 9.39 1.45
C LYS A 410 -8.42 10.62 2.00
N ALA A 411 -9.13 11.53 2.68
CA ALA A 411 -8.52 12.73 3.25
C ALA A 411 -7.84 12.42 4.59
N ILE A 412 -8.36 11.45 5.35
CA ILE A 412 -7.71 10.93 6.57
C ILE A 412 -6.44 10.16 6.20
N ASP A 413 -6.50 9.33 5.15
CA ASP A 413 -5.34 8.59 4.63
C ASP A 413 -4.19 9.54 4.24
N ALA A 414 -4.51 10.60 3.50
CA ALA A 414 -3.53 11.63 3.13
C ALA A 414 -2.96 12.40 4.34
N LEU A 415 -3.78 12.65 5.38
CA LEU A 415 -3.34 13.30 6.63
C LEU A 415 -2.33 12.41 7.37
N ASP A 416 -2.66 11.13 7.50
CA ASP A 416 -1.85 10.12 8.20
C ASP A 416 -0.51 9.91 7.50
N GLU A 417 -0.54 9.70 6.18
CA GLU A 417 0.67 9.48 5.37
C GLU A 417 1.56 10.73 5.30
N ALA A 418 0.99 11.94 5.24
CA ALA A 418 1.76 13.18 5.32
C ALA A 418 2.45 13.35 6.68
N GLY A 419 1.78 13.01 7.78
CA GLY A 419 2.39 13.03 9.10
C GLY A 419 3.51 12.01 9.24
N SER A 420 3.26 10.77 8.84
CA SER A 420 4.24 9.68 8.88
C SER A 420 5.48 9.99 8.04
N ARG A 421 5.30 10.51 6.83
CA ARG A 421 6.40 10.88 5.94
C ARG A 421 7.25 12.01 6.52
N VAL A 422 6.64 13.11 6.94
CA VAL A 422 7.38 14.24 7.52
C VAL A 422 8.14 13.80 8.77
N HIS A 423 7.56 12.91 9.57
CA HIS A 423 8.27 12.29 10.68
C HIS A 423 9.51 11.52 10.20
N LEU A 424 9.34 10.57 9.27
CA LEU A 424 10.42 9.71 8.77
C LEU A 424 11.55 10.50 8.08
N THR A 425 11.24 11.47 7.24
CA THR A 425 12.25 12.30 6.55
C THR A 425 13.09 13.10 7.53
N ASN A 426 12.55 13.47 8.68
CA ASN A 426 13.26 14.27 9.69
C ASN A 426 13.89 13.45 10.83
N ILE A 427 13.79 12.12 10.79
CA ILE A 427 14.54 11.23 11.69
C ILE A 427 15.97 11.08 11.15
N HIS A 428 16.85 11.99 11.58
CA HIS A 428 18.28 11.86 11.37
C HIS A 428 18.94 11.26 12.61
N VAL A 429 19.64 10.15 12.42
CA VAL A 429 20.49 9.55 13.46
C VAL A 429 21.72 10.46 13.63
N PRO A 430 22.05 10.92 14.86
CA PRO A 430 23.26 11.68 15.11
C PRO A 430 24.52 10.95 14.64
N GLN A 431 25.45 11.70 14.04
CA GLN A 431 26.73 11.13 13.58
C GLN A 431 27.52 10.46 14.71
N SER A 432 27.35 10.92 15.96
CA SER A 432 27.96 10.29 17.15
C SER A 432 27.56 8.82 17.31
N ILE A 433 26.28 8.49 17.08
CA ILE A 433 25.75 7.13 17.20
C ILE A 433 26.33 6.24 16.11
N ILE A 434 26.36 6.73 14.86
CA ILE A 434 26.90 6.01 13.70
C ILE A 434 28.39 5.70 13.92
N ASP A 435 29.16 6.69 14.38
CA ASP A 435 30.60 6.55 14.65
C ASP A 435 30.87 5.55 15.79
N ILE A 436 30.03 5.53 16.84
CA ILE A 436 30.15 4.57 17.95
C ILE A 436 29.81 3.15 17.47
N GLU A 437 28.75 2.97 16.68
CA GLU A 437 28.39 1.66 16.10
C GLU A 437 29.51 1.10 15.21
N GLN A 438 30.12 1.95 14.39
CA GLN A 438 31.26 1.56 13.55
C GLN A 438 32.46 1.12 14.41
N LYS A 439 32.81 1.88 15.46
CA LYS A 439 33.90 1.52 16.39
C LYS A 439 33.63 0.20 17.11
N ILE A 440 32.40 -0.07 17.51
CA ILE A 440 32.01 -1.34 18.15
C ILE A 440 32.26 -2.50 17.17
N GLU A 441 31.90 -2.34 15.90
CA GLU A 441 32.06 -3.38 14.90
C GLU A 441 33.54 -3.64 14.58
N GLU A 442 34.35 -2.59 14.46
CA GLU A 442 35.81 -2.70 14.32
C GLU A 442 36.45 -3.47 15.50
N ILE A 443 36.06 -3.13 16.73
CA ILE A 443 36.54 -3.80 17.95
C ILE A 443 36.08 -5.26 18.02
N LYS A 444 34.87 -5.60 17.56
CA LYS A 444 34.42 -7.01 17.49
C LYS A 444 35.29 -7.82 16.55
N VAL A 445 35.61 -7.27 15.37
CA VAL A 445 36.48 -7.93 14.39
C VAL A 445 37.88 -8.13 14.97
N GLU A 446 38.44 -7.10 15.60
CA GLU A 446 39.76 -7.15 16.24
C GLU A 446 39.80 -8.14 17.41
N LYS A 447 38.80 -8.09 18.29
CA LYS A 447 38.63 -9.04 19.41
C LYS A 447 38.59 -10.48 18.91
N ASN A 448 37.81 -10.78 17.86
CA ASN A 448 37.74 -12.11 17.27
C ASN A 448 39.09 -12.58 16.70
N LYS A 449 39.86 -11.68 16.08
CA LYS A 449 41.21 -11.95 15.57
C LYS A 449 42.20 -12.26 16.70
N VAL A 450 42.15 -11.48 17.78
CA VAL A 450 43.02 -11.62 18.96
C VAL A 450 42.69 -12.90 19.75
N VAL A 451 41.40 -13.25 19.88
CA VAL A 451 40.94 -14.52 20.48
C VAL A 451 41.42 -15.72 19.66
N ARG A 452 41.32 -15.66 18.32
CA ARG A 452 41.88 -16.71 17.43
C ARG A 452 43.39 -16.86 17.59
N SER A 453 44.09 -15.78 17.91
CA SER A 453 45.54 -15.75 18.13
C SER A 453 45.95 -16.13 19.56
N GLN A 454 45.01 -16.58 20.41
CA GLN A 454 45.22 -16.99 21.80
C GLN A 454 45.82 -15.91 22.72
N LYS A 455 45.68 -14.63 22.35
CA LYS A 455 46.14 -13.50 23.17
C LYS A 455 45.04 -13.03 24.12
N TYR A 456 44.83 -13.77 25.21
CA TYR A 456 43.68 -13.55 26.10
C TYR A 456 43.68 -12.19 26.82
N GLU A 457 44.84 -11.61 27.11
CA GLU A 457 44.95 -10.33 27.81
C GLU A 457 44.54 -9.14 26.91
N GLU A 458 44.98 -9.13 25.65
CA GLU A 458 44.54 -8.15 24.64
C GLU A 458 43.03 -8.30 24.37
N ALA A 459 42.52 -9.54 24.31
CA ALA A 459 41.08 -9.80 24.13
C ALA A 459 40.24 -9.29 25.30
N ALA A 460 40.75 -9.38 26.54
CA ALA A 460 40.08 -8.83 27.72
C ALA A 460 39.97 -7.30 27.67
N LYS A 461 41.04 -6.61 27.24
CA LYS A 461 41.03 -5.15 27.04
C LYS A 461 40.01 -4.73 25.98
N LEU A 462 39.98 -5.43 24.83
CA LEU A 462 39.04 -5.15 23.75
C LEU A 462 37.57 -5.41 24.16
N ARG A 463 37.32 -6.42 25.01
CA ARG A 463 35.99 -6.67 25.58
C ARG A 463 35.55 -5.55 26.52
N ASP A 464 36.46 -5.06 27.36
CA ASP A 464 36.14 -3.98 28.30
C ASP A 464 35.91 -2.64 27.56
N THR A 465 36.62 -2.39 26.45
CA THR A 465 36.36 -1.23 25.57
C THR A 465 35.05 -1.37 24.81
N GLU A 466 34.73 -2.55 24.28
CA GLU A 466 33.44 -2.84 23.65
C GLU A 466 32.27 -2.60 24.62
N LYS A 467 32.41 -3.05 25.88
CA LYS A 467 31.40 -2.82 26.92
C LYS A 467 31.18 -1.33 27.19
N LYS A 468 32.26 -0.55 27.29
CA LYS A 468 32.16 0.91 27.46
C LYS A 468 31.46 1.59 26.29
N LEU A 469 31.82 1.24 25.06
CA LEU A 469 31.18 1.80 23.87
C LEU A 469 29.70 1.39 23.76
N LEU A 470 29.34 0.18 24.19
CA LEU A 470 27.93 -0.23 24.29
C LEU A 470 27.17 0.59 25.34
N GLU A 471 27.77 0.85 26.50
CA GLU A 471 27.18 1.72 27.53
C GLU A 471 27.04 3.17 27.03
N GLU A 472 28.03 3.71 26.30
CA GLU A 472 27.95 5.02 25.64
C GLU A 472 26.88 5.06 24.53
N LEU A 473 26.79 4.00 23.71
CA LEU A 473 25.78 3.89 22.66
C LEU A 473 24.36 3.90 23.23
N GLU A 474 24.12 3.14 24.31
CA GLU A 474 22.82 3.12 24.99
C GLU A 474 22.46 4.49 25.58
N HIS A 475 23.44 5.21 26.13
CA HIS A 475 23.23 6.56 26.64
C HIS A 475 22.88 7.56 25.52
N GLU A 476 23.63 7.56 24.41
CA GLU A 476 23.38 8.43 23.26
C GLU A 476 22.04 8.09 22.57
N LYS A 477 21.69 6.80 22.46
CA LYS A 477 20.38 6.36 21.94
C LYS A 477 19.23 6.83 22.83
N ALA A 478 19.37 6.69 24.15
CA ALA A 478 18.34 7.14 25.09
C ALA A 478 18.16 8.67 25.05
N ALA A 479 19.26 9.43 24.92
CA ALA A 479 19.22 10.88 24.76
C ALA A 479 18.53 11.29 23.45
N TRP A 480 18.88 10.62 22.35
CA TRP A 480 18.27 10.86 21.03
C TRP A 480 16.78 10.48 20.98
N GLU A 481 16.38 9.36 21.59
CA GLU A 481 14.96 8.99 21.70
C GLU A 481 14.17 10.02 22.51
N ALA A 482 14.76 10.56 23.58
CA ALA A 482 14.14 11.62 24.38
C ALA A 482 13.98 12.92 23.56
N GLU A 483 15.00 13.31 22.80
CA GLU A 483 14.95 14.48 21.93
C GLU A 483 13.91 14.32 20.82
N THR A 484 13.91 13.17 20.14
CA THR A 484 12.98 12.86 19.03
C THR A 484 11.52 12.88 19.48
N LYS A 485 11.22 12.47 20.72
CA LYS A 485 9.86 12.57 21.30
C LYS A 485 9.42 14.01 21.58
N THR A 486 10.35 14.94 21.77
CA THR A 486 10.02 16.34 22.08
C THR A 486 9.95 17.23 20.85
N LYS A 487 10.66 16.87 19.78
CA LYS A 487 10.78 17.69 18.58
C LYS A 487 9.62 17.39 17.63
N ARG A 488 8.74 18.37 17.45
CA ARG A 488 7.64 18.29 16.47
C ARG A 488 8.00 19.02 15.18
N TYR A 489 7.73 18.37 14.05
CA TYR A 489 7.92 18.95 12.72
C TYR A 489 6.59 19.42 12.14
N THR A 490 6.61 20.49 11.35
CA THR A 490 5.40 21.06 10.78
C THR A 490 5.10 20.43 9.42
N VAL A 491 3.88 19.95 9.22
CA VAL A 491 3.37 19.46 7.94
C VAL A 491 2.71 20.61 7.19
N THR A 492 3.21 20.92 5.99
CA THR A 492 2.70 21.98 5.11
C THR A 492 1.85 21.43 3.96
N GLU A 493 1.21 22.33 3.21
CA GLU A 493 0.48 21.97 1.97
C GLU A 493 1.37 21.20 0.97
N ASP A 494 2.64 21.57 0.84
CA ASP A 494 3.57 20.93 -0.11
C ASP A 494 3.85 19.47 0.28
N ASN A 495 3.94 19.16 1.59
CA ASN A 495 4.11 17.79 2.05
C ASN A 495 2.89 16.93 1.70
N VAL A 496 1.68 17.49 1.83
CA VAL A 496 0.44 16.80 1.46
C VAL A 496 0.39 16.59 -0.06
N ALA A 497 0.77 17.59 -0.85
CA ALA A 497 0.82 17.45 -2.31
C ALA A 497 1.79 16.36 -2.75
N GLU A 498 2.94 16.26 -2.11
CA GLU A 498 3.92 15.21 -2.38
C GLU A 498 3.37 13.81 -2.06
N VAL A 499 2.68 13.66 -0.93
CA VAL A 499 1.99 12.41 -0.55
C VAL A 499 0.94 12.03 -1.59
N VAL A 500 0.02 12.94 -1.93
CA VAL A 500 -1.01 12.65 -2.94
C VAL A 500 -0.34 12.33 -4.29
N SER A 501 0.81 12.93 -4.59
CA SER A 501 1.59 12.63 -5.79
C SER A 501 2.16 11.22 -5.79
N MET A 502 2.63 10.70 -4.65
CA MET A 502 3.09 9.31 -4.54
C MET A 502 1.93 8.33 -4.58
N MET A 503 0.84 8.60 -3.84
CA MET A 503 -0.36 7.74 -3.82
C MET A 503 -0.94 7.53 -5.22
N THR A 504 -0.94 8.60 -6.02
CA THR A 504 -1.60 8.59 -7.33
C THR A 504 -0.63 8.45 -8.51
N GLY A 505 0.67 8.63 -8.29
CA GLY A 505 1.68 8.76 -9.34
C GLY A 505 1.55 10.03 -10.18
N ILE A 506 0.73 11.01 -9.75
CA ILE A 506 0.45 12.24 -10.48
C ILE A 506 1.17 13.40 -9.79
N PRO A 507 2.03 14.17 -10.47
CA PRO A 507 2.61 15.39 -9.90
C PRO A 507 1.51 16.36 -9.45
N VAL A 508 1.33 16.49 -8.12
CA VAL A 508 0.33 17.38 -7.49
C VAL A 508 0.93 18.70 -7.03
N GLN A 509 2.26 18.84 -7.08
CA GLN A 509 2.92 20.12 -6.82
C GLN A 509 2.20 21.21 -7.62
N ARG A 510 1.86 22.32 -6.93
CA ARG A 510 1.26 23.45 -7.61
C ARG A 510 2.13 23.78 -8.80
N VAL A 511 1.49 23.96 -9.96
CA VAL A 511 2.05 24.63 -11.12
C VAL A 511 2.56 25.97 -10.62
N GLY A 512 3.81 26.00 -10.15
CA GLY A 512 4.48 27.21 -9.76
C GLY A 512 4.71 28.05 -10.99
N GLN A 513 5.35 29.20 -10.79
CA GLN A 513 5.91 29.96 -11.91
C GLN A 513 6.78 29.07 -12.85
N SER A 514 7.37 27.99 -12.30
CA SER A 514 8.12 26.97 -13.03
C SER A 514 7.32 26.24 -14.13
N ASP A 515 6.15 25.68 -13.83
CA ASP A 515 5.37 24.95 -14.83
C ASP A 515 4.70 25.87 -15.86
N SER A 516 4.33 27.09 -15.45
CA SER A 516 3.86 28.12 -16.39
C SER A 516 4.98 28.49 -17.37
N GLN A 517 6.22 28.64 -16.89
CA GLN A 517 7.40 28.83 -17.75
C GLN A 517 7.67 27.60 -18.64
N LYS A 518 7.59 26.38 -18.10
CA LYS A 518 7.73 25.16 -18.90
C LYS A 518 6.71 25.14 -20.04
N LEU A 519 5.43 25.44 -19.77
CA LEU A 519 4.38 25.49 -20.78
C LEU A 519 4.60 26.60 -21.82
N LEU A 520 5.14 27.75 -21.42
CA LEU A 520 5.51 28.82 -22.36
C LEU A 520 6.63 28.38 -23.31
N ASN A 521 7.62 27.64 -22.80
CA ASN A 521 8.77 27.16 -23.56
C ASN A 521 8.54 25.81 -24.26
N MET A 522 7.34 25.22 -24.10
CA MET A 522 6.99 23.90 -24.62
C MET A 522 7.18 23.78 -26.14
N ALA A 523 6.78 24.81 -26.90
CA ALA A 523 6.93 24.79 -28.35
C ALA A 523 8.41 24.76 -28.80
N GLU A 524 9.30 25.41 -28.04
CA GLU A 524 10.74 25.40 -28.35
C GLU A 524 11.39 24.07 -27.96
N SER A 525 11.04 23.52 -26.80
CA SER A 525 11.52 22.21 -26.36
C SER A 525 11.12 21.10 -27.33
N MET A 526 9.88 21.11 -27.81
CA MET A 526 9.38 20.09 -28.75
C MET A 526 10.03 20.17 -30.13
N LYS A 527 10.44 21.36 -30.61
CA LYS A 527 11.12 21.52 -31.91
C LYS A 527 12.46 20.81 -31.99
N GLY A 528 13.13 20.58 -30.86
CA GLY A 528 14.39 19.84 -30.82
C GLY A 528 14.23 18.36 -31.21
N ARG A 529 13.03 17.80 -31.07
CA ARG A 529 12.74 16.37 -31.32
C ARG A 529 11.77 16.15 -32.46
N ILE A 530 10.77 17.01 -32.62
CA ILE A 530 9.77 16.92 -33.67
C ILE A 530 10.19 17.81 -34.84
N ILE A 531 10.71 17.18 -35.89
CA ILE A 531 11.27 17.88 -37.06
C ILE A 531 10.23 18.07 -38.16
N GLY A 532 10.19 19.26 -38.74
CA GLY A 532 9.37 19.58 -39.93
C GLY A 532 7.89 19.84 -39.66
N GLN A 533 7.48 19.94 -38.38
CA GLN A 533 6.08 20.08 -37.96
C GLN A 533 5.84 21.30 -37.04
N ASP A 534 6.60 22.38 -37.24
CA ASP A 534 6.55 23.58 -36.41
C ASP A 534 5.14 24.18 -36.23
N GLU A 535 4.36 24.24 -37.31
CA GLU A 535 3.00 24.79 -37.26
C GLU A 535 2.03 23.86 -36.50
N ALA A 536 2.21 22.55 -36.61
CA ALA A 536 1.44 21.57 -35.85
C ALA A 536 1.73 21.69 -34.34
N VAL A 537 3.01 21.78 -33.98
CA VAL A 537 3.47 21.98 -32.59
C VAL A 537 2.92 23.28 -32.02
N LYS A 538 3.06 24.41 -32.74
CA LYS A 538 2.54 25.71 -32.28
C LYS A 538 1.03 25.70 -32.02
N LYS A 539 0.24 25.09 -32.92
CA LYS A 539 -1.22 24.99 -32.74
C LYS A 539 -1.59 24.14 -31.53
N LEU A 540 -0.96 22.97 -31.39
CA LEU A 540 -1.17 22.08 -30.26
C LEU A 540 -0.84 22.76 -28.92
N VAL A 541 0.34 23.38 -28.82
CA VAL A 541 0.80 24.08 -27.61
C VAL A 541 -0.14 25.22 -27.25
N LYS A 542 -0.58 26.05 -28.22
CA LYS A 542 -1.56 27.12 -27.96
C LYS A 542 -2.89 26.57 -27.42
N ALA A 543 -3.37 25.46 -27.96
CA ALA A 543 -4.61 24.85 -27.48
C ALA A 543 -4.48 24.35 -26.03
N ILE A 544 -3.36 23.71 -25.69
CA ILE A 544 -3.09 23.22 -24.32
C ILE A 544 -2.90 24.39 -23.33
N GLN A 545 -2.19 25.44 -23.73
CA GLN A 545 -1.98 26.63 -22.92
C GLN A 545 -3.31 27.31 -22.54
N ARG A 546 -4.28 27.39 -23.46
CA ARG A 546 -5.63 27.94 -23.17
C ARG A 546 -6.33 27.15 -22.07
N THR A 547 -6.25 25.82 -22.10
CA THR A 547 -6.85 24.97 -21.07
C THR A 547 -6.16 25.16 -19.73
N ARG A 548 -4.82 25.18 -19.71
CA ARG A 548 -4.04 25.34 -18.48
C ARG A 548 -4.17 26.72 -17.84
N ALA A 549 -4.46 27.76 -18.62
CA ALA A 549 -4.80 29.09 -18.12
C ALA A 549 -6.19 29.17 -17.45
N GLY A 550 -6.93 28.06 -17.35
CA GLY A 550 -8.25 28.01 -16.72
C GLY A 550 -9.38 28.59 -17.56
N LEU A 551 -9.14 28.82 -18.87
CA LEU A 551 -10.14 29.40 -19.79
C LEU A 551 -11.08 28.35 -20.40
N LYS A 552 -10.89 27.06 -20.08
CA LYS A 552 -11.70 25.94 -20.59
C LYS A 552 -12.56 25.34 -19.48
N ASP A 553 -13.68 24.75 -19.86
CA ASP A 553 -14.58 24.02 -18.95
C ASP A 553 -13.83 22.88 -18.22
N PRO A 554 -13.82 22.86 -16.88
CA PRO A 554 -13.15 21.82 -16.08
C PRO A 554 -13.79 20.43 -16.23
N LYS A 555 -14.99 20.33 -16.83
CA LYS A 555 -15.64 19.04 -17.10
C LYS A 555 -15.14 18.35 -18.36
N LYS A 556 -14.33 19.00 -19.19
CA LYS A 556 -13.83 18.43 -20.44
C LYS A 556 -12.39 17.95 -20.33
N PRO A 557 -11.93 17.04 -21.22
CA PRO A 557 -10.52 16.69 -21.31
C PRO A 557 -9.63 17.93 -21.55
N ILE A 558 -8.34 17.84 -21.17
CA ILE A 558 -7.36 18.93 -21.32
C ILE A 558 -7.33 19.42 -22.77
N GLY A 559 -7.35 18.49 -23.71
CA GLY A 559 -7.40 18.78 -25.14
C GLY A 559 -7.90 17.58 -25.92
N SER A 560 -8.57 17.84 -27.03
CA SER A 560 -9.05 16.85 -27.98
C SER A 560 -8.62 17.28 -29.38
N PHE A 561 -7.84 16.44 -30.04
CA PHE A 561 -7.17 16.78 -31.30
C PHE A 561 -7.30 15.69 -32.34
N ILE A 562 -7.49 16.07 -33.60
CA ILE A 562 -7.29 15.16 -34.75
C ILE A 562 -5.96 15.49 -35.41
N PHE A 563 -5.08 14.50 -35.55
CA PHE A 563 -3.81 14.59 -36.27
C PHE A 563 -3.97 14.05 -37.70
N LEU A 564 -3.90 14.95 -38.68
CA LEU A 564 -4.05 14.63 -40.10
C LEU A 564 -2.72 14.69 -40.83
N GLY A 565 -2.51 13.79 -41.79
CA GLY A 565 -1.30 13.79 -42.62
C GLY A 565 -0.99 12.41 -43.22
N PRO A 566 0.09 12.28 -44.00
CA PRO A 566 0.55 10.98 -44.48
C PRO A 566 1.05 10.08 -43.34
N THR A 567 1.21 8.79 -43.61
CA THR A 567 1.90 7.87 -42.68
C THR A 567 3.39 8.23 -42.58
N GLY A 568 3.97 8.16 -41.37
CA GLY A 568 5.41 8.32 -41.18
C GLY A 568 5.93 9.76 -41.10
N VAL A 569 5.05 10.75 -40.90
CA VAL A 569 5.42 12.19 -40.76
C VAL A 569 5.59 12.67 -39.32
N GLY A 570 5.38 11.80 -38.31
CA GLY A 570 5.63 12.11 -36.90
C GLY A 570 4.40 12.32 -36.01
N LYS A 571 3.19 11.92 -36.43
CA LYS A 571 1.95 12.05 -35.61
C LYS A 571 2.07 11.37 -34.24
N THR A 572 2.44 10.08 -34.24
CA THR A 572 2.62 9.28 -33.02
C THR A 572 3.80 9.79 -32.20
N GLU A 573 4.85 10.30 -32.85
CA GLU A 573 6.03 10.83 -32.16
C GLU A 573 5.71 12.12 -31.40
N LEU A 574 4.89 13.00 -31.98
CA LEU A 574 4.40 14.18 -31.26
C LEU A 574 3.56 13.81 -30.04
N ALA A 575 2.75 12.75 -30.11
CA ALA A 575 1.97 12.25 -28.97
C ALA A 575 2.86 11.69 -27.84
N LYS A 576 3.93 10.96 -28.20
CA LYS A 576 4.93 10.46 -27.22
C LYS A 576 5.66 11.60 -26.54
N GLU A 577 6.17 12.56 -27.32
CA GLU A 577 6.87 13.71 -26.76
C GLU A 577 5.94 14.58 -25.92
N LEU A 578 4.65 14.67 -26.28
CA LEU A 578 3.65 15.33 -25.47
C LEU A 578 3.45 14.63 -24.12
N ALA A 579 3.35 13.30 -24.11
CA ALA A 579 3.23 12.54 -22.87
C ALA A 579 4.44 12.74 -21.95
N ARG A 580 5.64 12.67 -22.55
CA ARG A 580 6.90 12.92 -21.85
C ARG A 580 6.99 14.34 -21.27
N PHE A 581 6.62 15.36 -22.03
CA PHE A 581 6.72 16.76 -21.58
C PHE A 581 5.64 17.13 -20.55
N MET A 582 4.42 16.61 -20.71
CA MET A 582 3.28 16.98 -19.87
C MET A 582 3.19 16.17 -18.58
N PHE A 583 3.69 14.93 -18.59
CA PHE A 583 3.51 13.97 -17.50
C PHE A 583 4.83 13.31 -17.06
N ASP A 584 5.98 13.83 -17.49
CA ASP A 584 7.34 13.37 -17.16
C ASP A 584 7.57 11.86 -17.37
N SER A 585 6.73 11.22 -18.19
CA SER A 585 6.78 9.78 -18.44
C SER A 585 6.23 9.43 -19.83
N GLU A 586 6.97 8.59 -20.56
CA GLU A 586 6.50 8.01 -21.83
C GLU A 586 5.39 6.96 -21.59
N ASP A 587 5.35 6.34 -20.41
CA ASP A 587 4.33 5.34 -20.04
C ASP A 587 2.94 5.96 -19.78
N SER A 588 2.84 7.29 -19.79
CA SER A 588 1.59 8.05 -19.75
C SER A 588 0.92 8.14 -21.12
N LEU A 589 1.51 7.54 -22.17
CA LEU A 589 0.86 7.35 -23.47
C LEU A 589 0.02 6.07 -23.49
N ILE A 590 -1.30 6.23 -23.54
CA ILE A 590 -2.25 5.13 -23.76
C ILE A 590 -2.54 5.05 -25.25
N GLN A 591 -1.85 4.13 -25.94
CA GLN A 591 -2.07 3.89 -27.36
C GLN A 591 -3.12 2.79 -27.58
N ILE A 592 -4.06 3.05 -28.48
CA ILE A 592 -5.09 2.11 -28.91
C ILE A 592 -5.22 2.19 -30.44
N ASP A 593 -5.09 1.05 -31.12
CA ASP A 593 -5.26 0.94 -32.56
C ASP A 593 -6.74 0.76 -32.92
N MET A 594 -7.32 1.70 -33.66
CA MET A 594 -8.73 1.66 -34.06
C MET A 594 -9.04 0.63 -35.15
N SER A 595 -8.02 0.10 -35.82
CA SER A 595 -8.18 -1.04 -36.74
C SER A 595 -8.60 -2.32 -36.02
N GLU A 596 -8.34 -2.44 -34.71
CA GLU A 596 -8.87 -3.54 -33.89
C GLU A 596 -10.37 -3.42 -33.57
N TYR A 597 -10.97 -2.26 -33.81
CA TYR A 597 -12.35 -1.91 -33.42
C TYR A 597 -13.23 -1.61 -34.64
N MET A 598 -12.91 -2.20 -35.79
CA MET A 598 -13.72 -2.15 -37.00
C MET A 598 -15.09 -2.84 -36.84
N GLU A 599 -15.13 -3.89 -36.01
CA GLU A 599 -16.32 -4.71 -35.80
C GLU A 599 -17.07 -4.29 -34.53
N LYS A 600 -18.41 -4.35 -34.59
CA LYS A 600 -19.27 -3.90 -33.50
C LYS A 600 -19.02 -4.61 -32.16
N PHE A 601 -18.68 -5.90 -32.19
CA PHE A 601 -18.42 -6.66 -30.97
C PHE A 601 -17.05 -6.38 -30.36
N ALA A 602 -16.09 -5.84 -31.12
CA ALA A 602 -14.79 -5.47 -30.57
C ALA A 602 -14.89 -4.25 -29.63
N ILE A 603 -15.93 -3.43 -29.75
CA ILE A 603 -16.18 -2.24 -28.94
C ILE A 603 -16.29 -2.59 -27.45
N SER A 604 -16.85 -3.75 -27.12
CA SER A 604 -16.91 -4.22 -25.73
C SER A 604 -15.52 -4.41 -25.13
N ARG A 605 -14.45 -4.64 -25.92
CA ARG A 605 -13.08 -4.67 -25.40
C ARG A 605 -12.58 -3.29 -24.97
N LEU A 606 -13.13 -2.17 -25.47
CA LEU A 606 -12.73 -0.82 -25.04
C LEU A 606 -13.30 -0.46 -23.67
N VAL A 607 -14.57 -0.78 -23.44
CA VAL A 607 -15.37 -0.30 -22.29
C VAL A 607 -15.72 -1.43 -21.32
N GLY A 608 -15.48 -2.69 -21.69
CA GLY A 608 -15.85 -3.89 -20.93
C GLY A 608 -17.04 -4.62 -21.54
N ALA A 609 -17.07 -5.95 -21.40
CA ALA A 609 -18.20 -6.75 -21.85
C ALA A 609 -19.42 -6.51 -20.96
N PRO A 610 -20.66 -6.47 -21.48
CA PRO A 610 -21.84 -6.34 -20.65
C PRO A 610 -22.08 -7.59 -19.78
N PRO A 611 -22.87 -7.48 -18.68
CA PRO A 611 -23.18 -8.62 -17.81
C PRO A 611 -23.72 -9.82 -18.58
N GLY A 612 -23.12 -11.00 -18.35
CA GLY A 612 -23.51 -12.27 -18.99
C GLY A 612 -22.69 -12.67 -20.21
N TYR A 613 -21.69 -11.88 -20.61
CA TYR A 613 -20.74 -12.23 -21.68
C TYR A 613 -19.37 -12.63 -21.11
N VAL A 614 -18.61 -13.44 -21.86
CA VAL A 614 -17.24 -13.83 -21.49
C VAL A 614 -16.37 -12.57 -21.41
N GLY A 615 -15.62 -12.42 -20.32
CA GLY A 615 -14.82 -11.21 -20.06
C GLY A 615 -15.58 -10.08 -19.35
N TYR A 616 -16.78 -10.33 -18.81
CA TYR A 616 -17.51 -9.33 -17.99
C TYR A 616 -16.71 -8.84 -16.77
N GLU A 617 -15.89 -9.71 -16.18
CA GLU A 617 -15.04 -9.35 -15.03
C GLU A 617 -13.73 -8.67 -15.46
N GLU A 618 -13.38 -8.73 -16.75
CA GLU A 618 -12.24 -8.03 -17.32
C GLU A 618 -12.72 -6.63 -17.77
N GLY A 619 -12.40 -5.60 -16.99
CA GLY A 619 -12.73 -4.22 -17.34
C GLY A 619 -12.19 -3.80 -18.72
N GLY A 620 -12.75 -2.74 -19.30
CA GLY A 620 -12.39 -2.31 -20.65
C GLY A 620 -10.93 -1.87 -20.79
N GLN A 621 -10.32 -2.11 -21.96
CA GLN A 621 -8.92 -1.75 -22.22
C GLN A 621 -8.67 -0.24 -22.11
N LEU A 622 -9.62 0.59 -22.53
CA LEU A 622 -9.50 2.05 -22.43
C LEU A 622 -9.88 2.50 -21.01
N THR A 623 -11.01 2.04 -20.49
CA THR A 623 -11.53 2.43 -19.18
C THR A 623 -10.60 2.04 -18.04
N GLU A 624 -10.01 0.84 -18.04
CA GLU A 624 -9.04 0.39 -17.04
C GLU A 624 -7.73 1.18 -17.10
N LYS A 625 -7.17 1.38 -18.31
CA LYS A 625 -5.90 2.10 -18.47
C LYS A 625 -6.03 3.55 -18.01
N VAL A 626 -7.13 4.22 -18.37
CA VAL A 626 -7.39 5.61 -17.93
C VAL A 626 -7.75 5.67 -16.46
N ARG A 627 -8.47 4.68 -15.90
CA ARG A 627 -8.73 4.64 -14.45
C ARG A 627 -7.43 4.52 -13.65
N ARG A 628 -6.49 3.69 -14.11
CA ARG A 628 -5.17 3.52 -13.46
C ARG A 628 -4.26 4.73 -13.68
N LYS A 629 -4.37 5.40 -14.83
CA LYS A 629 -3.58 6.59 -15.18
C LYS A 629 -4.51 7.68 -15.76
N PRO A 630 -5.16 8.49 -14.89
CA PRO A 630 -6.08 9.54 -15.34
C PRO A 630 -5.38 10.70 -16.06
N TYR A 631 -4.06 10.83 -15.87
CA TYR A 631 -3.19 11.82 -16.48
C TYR A 631 -2.41 11.15 -17.60
N ALA A 632 -3.01 11.14 -18.77
CA ALA A 632 -2.48 10.40 -19.90
C ALA A 632 -2.76 11.11 -21.22
N VAL A 633 -1.88 10.87 -22.19
CA VAL A 633 -2.19 11.12 -23.60
C VAL A 633 -2.87 9.86 -24.12
N VAL A 634 -4.14 9.95 -24.50
CA VAL A 634 -4.89 8.85 -25.11
C VAL A 634 -4.77 8.99 -26.62
N LEU A 635 -4.00 8.10 -27.24
CA LEU A 635 -3.78 8.07 -28.68
C LEU A 635 -4.65 6.99 -29.33
N LEU A 636 -5.65 7.43 -30.10
CA LEU A 636 -6.51 6.59 -30.93
C LEU A 636 -5.97 6.62 -32.36
N ASP A 637 -5.22 5.58 -32.75
CA ASP A 637 -4.55 5.51 -34.05
C ASP A 637 -5.53 5.04 -35.13
N GLU A 638 -5.47 5.64 -36.32
CA GLU A 638 -6.31 5.30 -37.49
C GLU A 638 -7.83 5.35 -37.22
N ILE A 639 -8.29 6.44 -36.59
CA ILE A 639 -9.69 6.59 -36.13
C ILE A 639 -10.73 6.42 -37.24
N GLU A 640 -10.38 6.64 -38.52
CA GLU A 640 -11.27 6.40 -39.65
C GLU A 640 -11.64 4.93 -39.89
N LYS A 641 -10.91 3.99 -39.29
CA LYS A 641 -11.17 2.55 -39.38
C LYS A 641 -12.16 2.06 -38.34
N ALA A 642 -12.35 2.81 -37.25
CA ALA A 642 -13.25 2.43 -36.17
C ALA A 642 -14.70 2.26 -36.66
N HIS A 643 -15.42 1.35 -36.01
CA HIS A 643 -16.87 1.26 -36.17
C HIS A 643 -17.56 2.56 -35.68
N PRO A 644 -18.65 3.02 -36.33
CA PRO A 644 -19.34 4.25 -35.96
C PRO A 644 -19.76 4.37 -34.49
N ASP A 645 -20.13 3.25 -33.86
CA ASP A 645 -20.54 3.22 -32.44
C ASP A 645 -19.39 3.62 -31.48
N VAL A 646 -18.12 3.56 -31.90
CA VAL A 646 -16.98 4.06 -31.10
C VAL A 646 -17.08 5.58 -30.93
N PHE A 647 -17.53 6.32 -31.95
CA PHE A 647 -17.68 7.77 -31.87
C PHE A 647 -18.71 8.18 -30.82
N ASN A 648 -19.77 7.39 -30.63
CA ASN A 648 -20.80 7.66 -29.61
C ASN A 648 -20.22 7.58 -28.19
N LEU A 649 -19.31 6.64 -27.95
CA LEU A 649 -18.58 6.53 -26.68
C LEU A 649 -17.64 7.72 -26.48
N LEU A 650 -16.93 8.12 -27.55
CA LEU A 650 -16.02 9.26 -27.50
C LEU A 650 -16.77 10.58 -27.29
N LEU A 651 -17.99 10.75 -27.82
CA LEU A 651 -18.81 11.94 -27.56
C LEU A 651 -19.06 12.14 -26.06
N GLN A 652 -19.32 11.06 -25.31
CA GLN A 652 -19.47 11.13 -23.85
C GLN A 652 -18.20 11.65 -23.18
N VAL A 653 -17.04 11.15 -23.62
CA VAL A 653 -15.73 11.58 -23.12
C VAL A 653 -15.45 13.05 -23.45
N LEU A 654 -15.75 13.49 -24.67
CA LEU A 654 -15.50 14.87 -25.12
C LEU A 654 -16.43 15.90 -24.44
N ASP A 655 -17.65 15.48 -24.07
CA ASP A 655 -18.66 16.35 -23.49
C ASP A 655 -18.59 16.44 -21.97
N GLU A 656 -18.54 15.29 -21.30
CA GLU A 656 -18.63 15.18 -19.84
C GLU A 656 -17.28 14.87 -19.19
N GLY A 657 -16.24 14.57 -19.99
CA GLY A 657 -14.95 14.15 -19.47
C GLY A 657 -15.04 12.85 -18.68
N GLN A 658 -16.08 12.05 -18.89
CA GLN A 658 -16.30 10.80 -18.18
C GLN A 658 -16.78 9.70 -19.13
N LEU A 659 -16.42 8.46 -18.84
CA LEU A 659 -16.92 7.27 -19.54
C LEU A 659 -17.38 6.25 -18.50
N THR A 660 -18.56 5.68 -18.70
CA THR A 660 -19.06 4.62 -17.82
C THR A 660 -18.67 3.26 -18.38
N ASP A 661 -17.94 2.47 -17.60
CA ASP A 661 -17.61 1.07 -17.93
C ASP A 661 -18.87 0.19 -17.86
N SER A 662 -18.82 -0.98 -18.50
CA SER A 662 -19.79 -2.08 -18.37
C SER A 662 -20.15 -2.49 -16.92
N LEU A 663 -19.24 -2.29 -15.97
CA LEU A 663 -19.46 -2.50 -14.53
C LEU A 663 -20.18 -1.34 -13.82
N GLY A 664 -20.57 -0.29 -14.55
CA GLY A 664 -21.22 0.91 -13.99
C GLY A 664 -20.26 1.89 -13.31
N ARG A 665 -18.95 1.62 -13.35
CA ARG A 665 -17.91 2.52 -12.83
C ARG A 665 -17.73 3.73 -13.74
N ARG A 666 -17.64 4.93 -13.17
CA ARG A 666 -17.34 6.16 -13.93
C ARG A 666 -15.83 6.39 -13.97
N VAL A 667 -15.26 6.41 -15.17
CA VAL A 667 -13.85 6.68 -15.44
C VAL A 667 -13.67 8.13 -15.84
N ASP A 668 -12.70 8.81 -15.25
CA ASP A 668 -12.43 10.23 -15.45
C ASP A 668 -11.39 10.49 -16.56
N PHE A 669 -11.78 11.27 -17.56
CA PHE A 669 -10.97 11.71 -18.69
C PHE A 669 -10.64 13.21 -18.64
N ARG A 670 -11.08 13.96 -17.62
CA ARG A 670 -10.85 15.42 -17.52
C ARG A 670 -9.37 15.80 -17.54
N ASN A 671 -8.51 14.91 -17.04
CA ASN A 671 -7.06 15.11 -16.99
C ASN A 671 -6.30 14.44 -18.16
N THR A 672 -7.02 14.00 -19.20
CA THR A 672 -6.42 13.37 -20.38
C THR A 672 -6.30 14.33 -21.56
N ILE A 673 -5.35 14.05 -22.45
CA ILE A 673 -5.28 14.66 -23.79
C ILE A 673 -5.67 13.59 -24.79
N LEU A 674 -6.80 13.77 -25.48
CA LEU A 674 -7.23 12.87 -26.55
C LEU A 674 -6.59 13.29 -27.87
N ILE A 675 -5.87 12.36 -28.49
CA ILE A 675 -5.29 12.51 -29.82
C ILE A 675 -5.85 11.40 -30.70
N MET A 676 -6.41 11.77 -31.84
CA MET A 676 -6.91 10.84 -32.83
C MET A 676 -6.09 11.01 -34.11
N THR A 677 -5.38 9.98 -34.56
CA THR A 677 -4.66 10.08 -35.84
C THR A 677 -5.59 9.67 -36.98
N SER A 678 -5.44 10.33 -38.12
CA SER A 678 -6.11 9.87 -39.34
C SER A 678 -5.29 10.15 -40.59
N ASN A 679 -5.32 9.23 -41.54
CA ASN A 679 -4.65 9.37 -42.84
C ASN A 679 -5.57 9.98 -43.92
N ILE A 680 -6.77 10.42 -43.54
CA ILE A 680 -7.74 11.05 -44.43
C ILE A 680 -7.17 12.33 -45.06
N GLY A 681 -7.45 12.53 -46.36
CA GLY A 681 -7.04 13.73 -47.10
C GLY A 681 -5.61 13.70 -47.63
N ALA A 682 -4.75 12.79 -47.15
CA ALA A 682 -3.34 12.73 -47.55
C ALA A 682 -3.13 12.39 -49.04
N ARG A 683 -3.98 11.54 -49.64
CA ARG A 683 -3.91 11.22 -51.08
C ARG A 683 -4.34 12.39 -51.96
N GLN A 684 -5.44 13.05 -51.61
CA GLN A 684 -6.01 14.17 -52.38
C GLN A 684 -5.10 15.41 -52.36
N LEU A 685 -4.37 15.62 -51.25
CA LEU A 685 -3.34 16.65 -51.15
C LEU A 685 -2.15 16.37 -52.08
N LYS A 686 -1.84 15.08 -52.31
CA LYS A 686 -0.68 14.66 -53.11
C LYS A 686 -0.88 14.83 -54.61
N ASP A 687 -2.07 14.49 -55.10
CA ASP A 687 -2.41 14.57 -56.53
C ASP A 687 -2.34 16.02 -57.06
N PHE A 688 -2.42 17.02 -56.18
CA PHE A 688 -2.32 18.44 -56.54
C PHE A 688 -0.88 18.97 -56.59
N GLY A 689 0.06 18.34 -55.86
CA GLY A 689 1.45 18.82 -55.72
C GLY A 689 2.33 18.64 -56.97
N GLN A 690 1.85 17.98 -58.03
CA GLN A 690 2.61 17.68 -59.26
C GLN A 690 2.29 18.59 -60.46
N GLY A 691 1.87 19.83 -60.23
CA GLY A 691 1.78 20.84 -61.29
C GLY A 691 3.13 21.51 -61.58
N VAL A 692 3.86 21.06 -62.60
CA VAL A 692 5.13 21.68 -63.04
C VAL A 692 4.86 23.09 -63.61
N GLY A 693 5.38 24.14 -62.95
CA GLY A 693 5.53 25.47 -63.56
C GLY A 693 5.28 26.67 -62.62
N PHE A 694 6.38 27.38 -62.29
CA PHE A 694 6.47 28.73 -61.70
C PHE A 694 5.45 29.09 -60.60
N THR A 695 5.92 29.06 -59.35
CA THR A 695 5.20 29.49 -58.14
C THR A 695 5.40 30.98 -57.90
N THR A 696 4.35 31.77 -58.10
CA THR A 696 4.23 33.14 -57.58
C THR A 696 3.64 33.11 -56.16
N SER A 697 3.91 34.12 -55.34
CA SER A 697 3.39 34.24 -53.97
C SER A 697 1.86 34.14 -53.88
N ALA A 698 1.14 34.67 -54.88
CA ALA A 698 -0.31 34.56 -54.98
C ALA A 698 -0.82 33.10 -55.18
N LYS A 699 -0.04 32.23 -55.85
CA LYS A 699 -0.38 30.80 -55.99
C LYS A 699 -0.18 30.03 -54.69
N ALA A 700 0.76 30.45 -53.83
CA ALA A 700 1.01 29.79 -52.55
C ALA A 700 -0.17 29.98 -51.56
N GLU A 701 -0.71 31.20 -51.46
CA GLU A 701 -1.90 31.47 -50.63
C GLU A 701 -3.17 30.77 -51.17
N GLN A 702 -3.31 30.68 -52.50
CA GLN A 702 -4.39 29.90 -53.11
C GLN A 702 -4.26 28.40 -52.87
N ALA A 703 -3.04 27.86 -52.91
CA ALA A 703 -2.78 26.45 -52.62
C ALA A 703 -3.08 26.10 -51.17
N GLU A 704 -2.73 26.98 -50.21
CA GLU A 704 -3.00 26.76 -48.79
C GLU A 704 -4.50 26.80 -48.47
N SER A 705 -5.23 27.83 -48.93
CA SER A 705 -6.68 27.92 -48.74
C SER A 705 -7.43 26.74 -49.39
N HIS A 706 -6.99 26.30 -50.56
CA HIS A 706 -7.58 25.14 -51.23
C HIS A 706 -7.26 23.83 -50.51
N SER A 707 -6.02 23.63 -50.05
CA SER A 707 -5.63 22.44 -49.27
C SER A 707 -6.49 22.27 -48.01
N ARG A 708 -6.77 23.38 -47.31
CA ARG A 708 -7.63 23.41 -46.13
C ARG A 708 -9.07 23.02 -46.47
N SER A 709 -9.61 23.51 -47.58
CA SER A 709 -10.96 23.15 -48.06
C SER A 709 -11.08 21.66 -48.43
N VAL A 710 -10.03 21.07 -49.00
CA VAL A 710 -9.98 19.64 -49.32
C VAL A 710 -9.99 18.81 -48.04
N ILE A 711 -9.18 19.20 -47.05
CA ILE A 711 -9.13 18.54 -45.75
C ILE A 711 -10.48 18.62 -45.03
N GLU A 712 -11.11 19.80 -44.96
CA GLU A 712 -12.42 19.96 -44.33
C GLU A 712 -13.50 19.13 -45.01
N ASN A 713 -13.51 19.08 -46.33
CA ASN A 713 -14.46 18.26 -47.09
C ASN A 713 -14.23 16.76 -46.86
N ALA A 714 -12.97 16.34 -46.75
CA ALA A 714 -12.63 14.95 -46.45
C ALA A 714 -13.05 14.56 -45.03
N LEU A 715 -12.84 15.43 -44.04
CA LEU A 715 -13.30 15.23 -42.66
C LEU A 715 -14.81 15.12 -42.56
N LYS A 716 -15.56 16.04 -43.19
CA LYS A 716 -17.04 16.04 -43.17
C LYS A 716 -17.66 14.81 -43.84
N ARG A 717 -16.91 14.13 -44.72
CA ARG A 717 -17.33 12.86 -45.32
C ARG A 717 -17.08 11.66 -44.43
N ALA A 718 -16.00 11.69 -43.64
CA ALA A 718 -15.60 10.57 -42.80
C ALA A 718 -16.23 10.60 -41.41
N PHE A 719 -16.43 11.80 -40.84
CA PHE A 719 -16.93 11.99 -39.49
C PHE A 719 -18.22 12.80 -39.48
N ALA A 720 -19.11 12.47 -38.55
CA ALA A 720 -20.33 13.23 -38.34
C ALA A 720 -19.99 14.67 -37.87
N PRO A 721 -20.75 15.70 -38.30
CA PRO A 721 -20.53 17.08 -37.84
C PRO A 721 -20.59 17.23 -36.31
N GLU A 722 -21.44 16.43 -35.66
CA GLU A 722 -21.56 16.40 -34.20
C GLU A 722 -20.22 16.09 -33.52
N PHE A 723 -19.50 15.08 -34.02
CA PHE A 723 -18.19 14.69 -33.51
C PHE A 723 -17.15 15.78 -33.74
N LEU A 724 -17.08 16.34 -34.95
CA LEU A 724 -16.11 17.39 -35.29
C LEU A 724 -16.30 18.65 -34.43
N ASN A 725 -17.54 19.00 -34.08
CA ASN A 725 -17.85 20.16 -33.26
C ASN A 725 -17.43 20.01 -31.78
N ARG A 726 -17.11 18.79 -31.32
CA ARG A 726 -16.64 18.55 -29.94
C ARG A 726 -15.12 18.54 -29.81
N ILE A 727 -14.41 18.60 -30.93
CA ILE A 727 -12.95 18.55 -30.99
C ILE A 727 -12.40 19.97 -30.89
N ASP A 728 -11.36 20.17 -30.09
CA ASP A 728 -10.81 21.51 -29.85
C ASP A 728 -10.07 22.07 -31.07
N ASP A 729 -9.30 21.23 -31.76
CA ASP A 729 -8.58 21.65 -32.98
C ASP A 729 -8.20 20.45 -33.88
N VAL A 730 -7.98 20.75 -35.16
CA VAL A 730 -7.47 19.80 -36.16
C VAL A 730 -6.04 20.18 -36.53
N ILE A 731 -5.10 19.30 -36.22
CA ILE A 731 -3.67 19.50 -36.42
C ILE A 731 -3.24 18.82 -37.71
N VAL A 732 -2.80 19.62 -38.69
CA VAL A 732 -2.35 19.14 -40.00
C VAL A 732 -0.82 19.01 -40.00
N PHE A 733 -0.33 17.84 -40.38
CA PHE A 733 1.08 17.53 -40.52
C PHE A 733 1.50 17.64 -42.00
N ASN A 734 2.64 18.29 -42.21
CA ASN A 734 3.24 18.46 -43.52
C ASN A 734 4.03 17.22 -43.93
N SER A 735 4.27 17.07 -45.24
CA SER A 735 5.19 16.05 -45.73
C SER A 735 6.64 16.40 -45.34
N LEU A 736 7.46 15.38 -45.14
CA LEU A 736 8.88 15.56 -44.79
C LEU A 736 9.71 15.80 -46.04
N ASP A 737 10.69 16.70 -45.93
CA ASP A 737 11.68 17.00 -46.96
C ASP A 737 12.98 16.26 -46.65
N LYS A 738 13.88 16.15 -47.63
CA LYS A 738 15.19 15.50 -47.42
C LYS A 738 15.97 16.11 -46.26
N GLU A 739 15.95 17.44 -46.11
CA GLU A 739 16.61 18.14 -45.00
C GLU A 739 16.03 17.74 -43.63
N HIS A 740 14.71 17.50 -43.55
CA HIS A 740 14.07 17.01 -42.34
C HIS A 740 14.55 15.58 -42.00
N ILE A 741 14.72 14.72 -43.00
CA ILE A 741 15.21 13.35 -42.81
C ILE A 741 16.62 13.32 -42.24
N PHE A 742 17.53 14.17 -42.70
CA PHE A 742 18.89 14.24 -42.13
C PHE A 742 18.87 14.52 -40.62
N LYS A 743 18.06 15.49 -40.18
CA LYS A 743 17.91 15.80 -38.74
C LYS A 743 17.27 14.65 -37.97
N ILE A 744 16.31 13.94 -38.56
CA ILE A 744 15.68 12.76 -37.93
C ILE A 744 16.69 11.62 -37.78
N ILE A 745 17.58 11.41 -38.76
CA ILE A 745 18.67 10.44 -38.67
C ILE A 745 19.58 10.78 -37.48
N ASP A 746 19.98 12.04 -37.33
CA ASP A 746 20.83 12.46 -36.21
C ASP A 746 20.19 12.18 -34.84
N ILE A 747 18.87 12.34 -34.72
CA ILE A 747 18.13 12.05 -33.49
C ILE A 747 18.09 10.54 -33.20
N GLU A 748 17.76 9.71 -34.19
CA GLU A 748 17.69 8.25 -34.03
C GLU A 748 19.06 7.65 -33.69
N LEU A 749 20.12 8.15 -34.35
CA LEU A 749 21.49 7.67 -34.15
C LEU A 749 22.07 7.97 -32.77
N LYS A 750 21.61 9.01 -32.06
CA LYS A 750 22.09 9.30 -30.70
C LYS A 750 21.95 8.08 -29.78
N SER A 751 20.80 7.40 -29.83
CA SER A 751 20.54 6.22 -29.00
C SER A 751 21.44 5.05 -29.36
N LEU A 752 21.77 4.89 -30.65
CA LEU A 752 22.70 3.88 -31.14
C LEU A 752 24.13 4.18 -30.68
N PHE A 753 24.58 5.43 -30.80
CA PHE A 753 25.93 5.85 -30.40
C PHE A 753 26.17 5.62 -28.92
N VAL A 754 25.21 5.96 -28.05
CA VAL A 754 25.30 5.69 -26.60
C VAL A 754 25.46 4.19 -26.31
N ARG A 755 24.73 3.31 -27.03
CA ARG A 755 24.87 1.85 -26.87
C ARG A 755 26.24 1.34 -27.34
N ILE A 756 26.77 1.90 -28.43
CA ILE A 756 28.09 1.54 -28.96
C ILE A 756 29.21 2.02 -28.04
N GLU A 757 29.09 3.22 -27.48
CA GLU A 757 30.04 3.77 -26.49
C GLU A 757 30.03 2.99 -25.18
N ALA A 758 28.86 2.53 -24.72
CA ALA A 758 28.75 1.64 -23.56
C ALA A 758 29.44 0.29 -23.76
N LEU A 759 29.54 -0.18 -25.01
CA LEU A 759 30.33 -1.36 -25.39
C LEU A 759 31.84 -1.07 -25.52
N GLY A 760 32.26 0.18 -25.28
CA GLY A 760 33.66 0.59 -25.31
C GLY A 760 34.18 1.06 -26.67
N TYR A 761 33.31 1.26 -27.68
CA TYR A 761 33.72 1.71 -29.02
C TYR A 761 33.32 3.16 -29.26
N ARG A 762 34.14 3.94 -29.96
CA ARG A 762 33.73 5.26 -30.49
C ARG A 762 33.21 5.08 -31.91
N ILE A 763 32.25 5.89 -32.32
CA ILE A 763 31.70 5.85 -33.67
C ILE A 763 31.66 7.24 -34.31
N LYS A 764 32.05 7.32 -35.57
CA LYS A 764 32.00 8.54 -36.37
C LYS A 764 31.36 8.22 -37.71
N LEU A 765 30.23 8.85 -38.02
CA LEU A 765 29.51 8.65 -39.26
C LEU A 765 29.82 9.81 -40.23
N THR A 766 30.26 9.52 -41.45
CA THR A 766 30.49 10.55 -42.47
C THR A 766 29.16 11.06 -43.06
N ASP A 767 29.19 12.27 -43.63
CA ASP A 767 28.01 12.83 -44.31
C ASP A 767 27.60 12.00 -45.54
N GLY A 768 28.57 11.35 -46.21
CA GLY A 768 28.31 10.43 -47.32
C GLY A 768 27.51 9.19 -46.89
N ALA A 769 27.85 8.59 -45.74
CA ALA A 769 27.07 7.50 -45.17
C ALA A 769 25.66 7.96 -44.75
N LYS A 770 25.53 9.16 -44.18
CA LYS A 770 24.22 9.73 -43.85
C LYS A 770 23.35 9.95 -45.08
N GLU A 771 23.91 10.47 -46.17
CA GLU A 771 23.17 10.72 -47.41
C GLU A 771 22.67 9.41 -48.03
N PHE A 772 23.48 8.36 -48.02
CA PHE A 772 23.06 7.03 -48.46
C PHE A 772 21.92 6.45 -47.62
N ILE A 773 22.01 6.55 -46.29
CA ILE A 773 20.95 6.09 -45.37
C ILE A 773 19.66 6.90 -45.60
N ALA A 774 19.77 8.22 -45.80
CA ALA A 774 18.62 9.07 -46.11
C ALA A 774 17.97 8.68 -47.44
N GLU A 775 18.74 8.39 -48.48
CA GLU A 775 18.21 7.98 -49.79
C GLU A 775 17.49 6.63 -49.73
N LYS A 776 18.02 5.66 -48.97
CA LYS A 776 17.37 4.35 -48.78
C LYS A 776 16.24 4.37 -47.75
N GLY A 777 16.27 5.31 -46.82
CA GLY A 777 15.32 5.43 -45.70
C GLY A 777 14.16 6.40 -45.93
N PHE A 778 14.21 7.20 -46.99
CA PHE A 778 13.17 8.17 -47.35
C PHE A 778 12.29 7.68 -48.49
N ASP A 779 10.98 7.65 -48.25
CA ASP A 779 9.98 7.48 -49.31
C ASP A 779 8.93 8.59 -49.18
N SER A 780 8.66 9.31 -50.27
CA SER A 780 7.62 10.34 -50.30
C SER A 780 6.25 9.82 -49.84
N ASN A 781 5.93 8.53 -50.07
CA ASN A 781 4.69 7.87 -49.69
C ASN A 781 4.64 7.42 -48.22
N PHE A 782 5.77 7.00 -47.66
CA PHE A 782 5.82 6.41 -46.32
C PHE A 782 6.56 7.27 -45.29
N GLY A 783 7.02 8.47 -45.67
CA GLY A 783 7.75 9.39 -44.82
C GLY A 783 9.06 8.77 -44.30
N ALA A 784 9.34 8.99 -43.02
CA ALA A 784 10.52 8.44 -42.35
C ALA A 784 10.32 7.00 -41.83
N ARG A 785 9.19 6.33 -42.12
CA ARG A 785 8.89 4.98 -41.60
C ARG A 785 9.93 3.91 -42.00
N PRO A 786 10.50 3.91 -43.23
CA PRO A 786 11.56 2.96 -43.60
C PRO A 786 12.90 3.23 -42.91
N LEU A 787 13.09 4.41 -42.30
CA LEU A 787 14.38 4.89 -41.83
C LEU A 787 15.01 3.98 -40.77
N LYS A 788 14.24 3.53 -39.77
CA LYS A 788 14.74 2.60 -38.74
C LYS A 788 15.28 1.31 -39.36
N ARG A 789 14.57 0.77 -40.36
CA ARG A 789 15.00 -0.43 -41.07
C ARG A 789 16.23 -0.18 -41.93
N ALA A 790 16.35 1.00 -42.52
CA ALA A 790 17.54 1.40 -43.27
C ALA A 790 18.76 1.55 -42.35
N ILE A 791 18.60 2.18 -41.19
CA ILE A 791 19.66 2.27 -40.16
C ILE A 791 20.06 0.87 -39.69
N GLN A 792 19.10 0.01 -39.35
CA GLN A 792 19.41 -1.35 -38.93
C GLN A 792 20.19 -2.12 -40.00
N LYS A 793 19.67 -2.16 -41.23
CA LYS A 793 20.25 -2.96 -42.32
C LYS A 793 21.60 -2.44 -42.83
N TYR A 794 21.72 -1.12 -42.98
CA TYR A 794 22.89 -0.53 -43.65
C TYR A 794 23.92 0.03 -42.66
N LEU A 795 23.57 0.23 -41.39
CA LEU A 795 24.49 0.74 -40.37
C LEU A 795 24.71 -0.27 -39.23
N GLU A 796 23.66 -0.74 -38.56
CA GLU A 796 23.83 -1.64 -37.40
C GLU A 796 24.38 -3.01 -37.82
N ASP A 797 23.86 -3.62 -38.88
CA ASP A 797 24.30 -4.95 -39.34
C ASP A 797 25.80 -4.96 -39.72
N PRO A 798 26.33 -4.02 -40.55
CA PRO A 798 27.77 -3.97 -40.85
C PRO A 798 28.66 -3.71 -39.63
N ILE A 799 28.22 -2.86 -38.69
CA ILE A 799 28.97 -2.62 -37.44
C ILE A 799 29.03 -3.89 -36.60
N ALA A 800 27.90 -4.60 -36.46
CA ALA A 800 27.83 -5.84 -35.71
C ALA A 800 28.71 -6.93 -36.33
N GLU A 801 28.73 -7.05 -37.66
CA GLU A 801 29.61 -7.99 -38.36
C GLU A 801 31.10 -7.69 -38.11
N GLU A 802 31.52 -6.43 -38.16
CA GLU A 802 32.92 -6.07 -37.89
C GLU A 802 33.34 -6.29 -36.43
N ILE A 803 32.45 -6.01 -35.48
CA ILE A 803 32.69 -6.33 -34.06
C ILE A 803 32.82 -7.85 -33.87
N LEU A 804 31.96 -8.65 -34.51
CA LEU A 804 31.99 -10.12 -34.40
C LEU A 804 33.20 -10.77 -35.09
N LYS A 805 33.75 -10.14 -36.13
CA LYS A 805 35.00 -10.61 -36.78
C LYS A 805 36.23 -10.49 -35.86
N GLY A 806 36.11 -9.80 -34.71
CA GLY A 806 37.17 -9.68 -33.71
C GLY A 806 38.36 -8.80 -34.14
N VAL A 807 38.18 -8.00 -35.19
CA VAL A 807 39.19 -7.07 -35.73
C VAL A 807 39.25 -5.76 -34.91
N VAL A 808 38.22 -5.51 -34.09
CA VAL A 808 38.05 -4.27 -33.31
C VAL A 808 38.41 -4.52 -31.84
N ALA A 809 39.33 -3.73 -31.29
CA ALA A 809 39.63 -3.72 -29.86
C ALA A 809 38.84 -2.63 -29.12
N GLU A 810 38.54 -2.84 -27.84
CA GLU A 810 37.92 -1.84 -26.97
C GLU A 810 38.74 -0.53 -27.00
N GLY A 811 38.06 0.60 -27.21
CA GLY A 811 38.65 1.93 -27.36
C GLY A 811 38.91 2.38 -28.81
N ASN A 812 38.74 1.52 -29.81
CA ASN A 812 38.88 1.91 -31.21
C ASN A 812 37.73 2.80 -31.69
N THR A 813 38.01 3.63 -32.70
CA THR A 813 37.01 4.47 -33.36
C THR A 813 36.58 3.81 -34.66
N LEU A 814 35.29 3.47 -34.74
CA LEU A 814 34.61 2.97 -35.93
C LEU A 814 34.22 4.17 -36.81
N GLU A 815 34.97 4.41 -37.87
CA GLU A 815 34.61 5.40 -38.88
C GLU A 815 33.77 4.73 -39.96
N VAL A 816 32.51 5.13 -40.06
CA VAL A 816 31.55 4.56 -41.01
C VAL A 816 31.40 5.50 -42.19
N ASP A 817 31.77 5.01 -43.37
CA ASP A 817 31.73 5.77 -44.63
C ASP A 817 30.96 5.03 -45.74
N TYR A 818 30.63 5.74 -46.81
CA TYR A 818 29.96 5.19 -47.99
C TYR A 818 30.94 5.05 -49.16
N ASP A 819 31.19 3.81 -49.58
CA ASP A 819 31.99 3.51 -50.76
C ASP A 819 31.12 3.64 -52.02
N LYS A 820 31.36 4.70 -52.82
CA LYS A 820 30.61 4.99 -54.05
C LYS A 820 30.81 3.93 -55.13
N ASP A 821 31.93 3.20 -55.13
CA ASP A 821 32.24 2.20 -56.16
C ASP A 821 31.56 0.86 -55.86
N LYS A 822 31.46 0.49 -54.57
CA LYS A 822 30.79 -0.74 -54.13
C LYS A 822 29.31 -0.56 -53.78
N GLN A 823 28.84 0.68 -53.67
CA GLN A 823 27.48 1.03 -53.21
C GLN A 823 27.12 0.43 -51.83
N GLU A 824 28.11 0.30 -50.96
CA GLU A 824 27.98 -0.31 -49.64
C GLU A 824 28.59 0.58 -48.55
N ILE A 825 28.06 0.45 -47.32
CA ILE A 825 28.64 1.11 -46.15
C ILE A 825 29.86 0.30 -45.71
N VAL A 826 30.98 0.99 -45.53
CA VAL A 826 32.25 0.41 -45.09
C VAL A 826 32.58 0.97 -43.71
N VAL A 827 32.96 0.08 -42.79
CA VAL A 827 33.38 0.44 -41.44
C VAL A 827 34.90 0.33 -41.37
N ASN A 828 35.57 1.46 -41.24
CA ASN A 828 37.01 1.55 -41.06
C ASN A 828 37.34 1.65 -39.57
N VAL A 829 38.21 0.76 -39.08
CA VAL A 829 38.63 0.75 -37.68
C VAL A 829 39.89 1.61 -37.55
N GLN A 830 39.78 2.74 -36.86
CA GLN A 830 40.94 3.53 -36.45
C GLN A 830 41.38 3.10 -35.05
N ALA A 831 42.66 2.70 -34.95
CA ALA A 831 43.28 2.37 -33.67
C ALA A 831 43.26 3.60 -32.75
N ALA A 832 43.05 3.37 -31.45
CA ALA A 832 43.02 4.43 -30.46
C ALA A 832 44.35 5.20 -30.48
N ASP A 833 44.28 6.52 -30.70
CA ASP A 833 45.44 7.40 -30.68
C ASP A 833 46.09 7.30 -29.29
N SER A 834 47.34 6.85 -29.22
CA SER A 834 48.06 6.54 -27.97
C SER A 834 48.45 7.78 -27.14
N GLY A 835 47.71 8.87 -27.27
CA GLY A 835 48.04 10.19 -26.72
C GLY A 835 46.90 10.98 -26.07
N SER A 836 45.65 10.49 -26.02
CA SER A 836 44.60 11.18 -25.27
C SER A 836 44.30 10.47 -23.95
N SER A 837 44.79 11.04 -22.86
CA SER A 837 44.29 10.79 -21.52
C SER A 837 42.77 10.89 -21.53
N ARG A 838 42.10 9.92 -20.89
CA ARG A 838 40.66 9.90 -20.62
C ARG A 838 40.16 11.34 -20.33
N PRO A 839 39.10 11.83 -20.98
CA PRO A 839 38.31 12.89 -20.39
C PRO A 839 37.68 12.29 -19.14
N SER A 840 38.13 12.74 -17.97
CA SER A 840 37.56 12.43 -16.66
C SER A 840 36.27 13.21 -16.38
N ASP A 841 35.65 13.82 -17.39
CA ASP A 841 34.50 14.68 -17.21
C ASP A 841 33.22 13.93 -17.60
N PHE A 842 32.78 13.00 -16.76
CA PHE A 842 31.36 12.60 -16.62
C PHE A 842 31.09 11.83 -15.31
N ALA A 843 31.94 12.00 -14.29
CA ALA A 843 31.75 11.38 -12.97
C ALA A 843 31.28 12.35 -11.87
N GLU A 844 31.01 13.64 -12.17
CA GLU A 844 30.68 14.65 -11.14
C GLU A 844 29.42 15.51 -11.39
N GLU A 845 28.42 15.03 -12.15
CA GLU A 845 27.08 15.66 -12.19
C GLU A 845 25.98 14.75 -11.60
N LYS A 846 26.28 14.10 -10.47
CA LYS A 846 25.29 13.36 -9.66
C LYS A 846 25.36 13.67 -8.17
N LYS A 847 25.77 14.89 -7.81
CA LYS A 847 25.67 15.42 -6.45
C LYS A 847 25.39 16.92 -6.47
N GLU A 848 24.25 17.29 -7.01
CA GLU A 848 23.48 18.46 -6.58
C GLU A 848 22.03 18.14 -6.97
N ASP A 849 21.12 18.36 -6.02
CA ASP A 849 19.72 17.93 -5.97
C ASP A 849 19.51 16.50 -5.43
N GLU A 850 19.85 16.33 -4.14
CA GLU A 850 18.99 15.57 -3.21
C GLU A 850 17.95 16.52 -2.59
#